data_AF-A0A194XBQ2-F1
#
_entry.id   AF-A0A194XBQ2-F1
#
_cell.length_a   1.000
_cell.length_b   1.000
_cell.length_c   1.000
_cell.angle_alpha   90.00
_cell.angle_beta   90.00
_cell.angle_gamma   90.00
#
_symmetry.space_group_name_H-M   'P 1'
#
loop_
_entity.id
_entity.type
_entity.pdbx_description
1 polymer ?
#
loop_
_entity_poly.entity_id
_entity_poly.type
_entity_poly.pdbx_seq_one_letter_code
_entity_poly.pdbx_strand_id
1 'polypeptide(L)'
;MSLDKVKHIVLVLSGKGGVGKSSITTQLALSLSLAGHSVGILDIDLTGPSIPRLFSIESSKVTQAPGGWLPVPVHAANPAAGIGSLSCMSLGFLLRERGDAVVWRGPKKTAMVRQFLSDVLWGEVDYLLIDTPPGTSDEHISLAETLLKNAFPGQVAGAVVVTTPQAVATADVKKELNFCTKTGINVIGVVENMSGFVCPNCSECTNVFSSGGGKVMADEFSVKFLGSVPIDQQFVMLVETGRRPVYPVGTEVNGHDMATNGDADYSTDVKDPSLLIEKYKSCSLSCVRNCSAPPWLLATISAPDSFNVPSALLLINCLIVVSSHIFYDAGIPAISKTSPRTPRRPAMSQASYANFTMEKNEKDVGLTSPSNSSTPGSESDNIIVEHEKLGLWTRMGCTPESFKRRTVSQDLNHTLKPRHLQMIAIGGSIGAGFFVGSGKALNNGGPATLLIDFAIMGVMIFNVVYALGELAVMYPVSGGFYTYSTRFIDPSWGFAMGWNYVFQWAVVLPLELVVASFTVGYWNPDINVAVWISLFLAVIVIVNVFGVLGFGEAEFWASVLKLFAVCIFMVVGLVLVCGGGPSNGLYSEYWGARLWYDPGAFKNGFKGVCSVFVTAAFAFSGTELVGLAAAESENPAKALPGAIKQVFWRITLFYIVGLLFVGLLVSSTDDRLLGANPFINVAASPFVIAAKDAGLDGYDSFMNFIILVSVISIGNSGVYGGSRTLTALAEQGYAPRCFKYIDRSGRPLWSTIAILIFGCLGYVTLSSSGPVVFDWLQALSGLAALFTWGSICLAHIRFRAAWKYHGHSLDDIPFKAVFGVYGSWAGLILIVLVLIAQFYTALYPLGNDGKIGTAEDFFKAYLALPVVIAFWICGFAWKRTGWLKLSDIDVDSGRREVDWDRINATKAEIAAYPAWKRILYLLF
;
A
#
# COMPACT_ATOMS: atom_id res chain seq x y z
N MET A 1 23.03 27.94 31.17
CA MET A 1 22.21 27.76 29.95
C MET A 1 20.74 27.98 30.30
N SER A 2 19.82 27.84 29.34
CA SER A 2 18.37 28.06 29.53
C SER A 2 17.75 27.14 30.60
N LEU A 3 18.21 25.90 30.70
CA LEU A 3 17.60 24.87 31.55
C LEU A 3 18.18 24.81 32.97
N ASP A 4 19.23 25.57 33.31
CA ASP A 4 19.98 25.40 34.57
C ASP A 4 19.14 25.62 35.84
N LYS A 5 18.03 26.37 35.73
CA LYS A 5 17.11 26.72 36.83
C LYS A 5 15.84 25.85 36.89
N VAL A 6 15.74 24.86 36.00
CA VAL A 6 14.65 23.88 35.96
C VAL A 6 15.06 22.66 36.79
N LYS A 7 14.30 22.28 37.82
CA LYS A 7 14.64 21.11 38.66
C LYS A 7 14.33 19.79 37.96
N HIS A 8 13.12 19.67 37.41
CA HIS A 8 12.66 18.45 36.76
C HIS A 8 12.03 18.75 35.38
N ILE A 9 12.46 18.01 34.37
CA ILE A 9 11.92 18.04 33.01
C ILE A 9 11.07 16.78 32.81
N VAL A 10 9.80 16.97 32.44
CA VAL A 10 8.85 15.88 32.15
C VAL A 10 8.37 16.02 30.72
N LEU A 11 8.54 14.97 29.92
CA LEU A 11 8.04 14.91 28.56
C LEU A 11 6.59 14.43 28.54
N VAL A 12 5.74 15.01 27.71
CA VAL A 12 4.38 14.49 27.45
C VAL A 12 4.35 14.00 25.99
N LEU A 13 4.36 12.68 25.82
CA LEU A 13 4.59 12.00 24.55
C LEU A 13 3.36 11.27 24.02
N SER A 14 3.23 11.13 22.71
CA SER A 14 2.30 10.16 22.11
C SER A 14 2.70 9.79 20.69
N GLY A 15 2.66 8.49 20.39
CA GLY A 15 2.85 7.97 19.03
C GLY A 15 1.74 8.36 18.04
N LYS A 16 0.66 9.06 18.48
CA LYS A 16 -0.51 9.37 17.66
C LYS A 16 -1.08 10.78 17.88
N GLY A 17 -1.46 11.43 16.79
CA GLY A 17 -2.18 12.71 16.82
C GLY A 17 -3.62 12.59 17.33
N GLY A 18 -4.12 13.64 17.98
CA GLY A 18 -5.53 13.72 18.40
C GLY A 18 -5.87 13.06 19.75
N VAL A 19 -4.92 12.38 20.43
CA VAL A 19 -5.16 11.74 21.75
C VAL A 19 -5.36 12.73 22.92
N GLY A 20 -5.53 14.03 22.65
CA GLY A 20 -5.64 15.08 23.66
C GLY A 20 -4.36 15.29 24.49
N LYS A 21 -3.17 15.01 23.94
CA LYS A 21 -1.88 15.12 24.64
C LYS A 21 -1.70 16.48 25.34
N SER A 22 -1.93 17.58 24.62
CA SER A 22 -1.83 18.95 25.14
C SER A 22 -2.87 19.28 26.22
N SER A 23 -4.03 18.60 26.23
CA SER A 23 -5.02 18.77 27.31
C SER A 23 -4.61 18.02 28.58
N ILE A 24 -3.88 16.91 28.47
CA ILE A 24 -3.20 16.28 29.61
C ILE A 24 -2.07 17.18 30.12
N THR A 25 -1.25 17.76 29.24
CA THR A 25 -0.20 18.73 29.61
C THR A 25 -0.78 19.92 30.39
N THR A 26 -1.90 20.48 29.92
CA THR A 26 -2.62 21.58 30.58
C THR A 26 -3.14 21.18 31.97
N GLN A 27 -3.79 20.01 32.09
CA GLN A 27 -4.30 19.51 33.39
C GLN A 27 -3.16 19.21 34.38
N LEU A 28 -2.06 18.61 33.92
CA LEU A 28 -0.88 18.33 34.74
C LEU A 28 -0.23 19.62 35.25
N ALA A 29 -0.09 20.64 34.40
CA ALA A 29 0.44 21.94 34.79
C ALA A 29 -0.43 22.65 35.84
N LEU A 30 -1.75 22.70 35.63
CA LEU A 30 -2.69 23.28 36.58
C LEU A 30 -2.68 22.51 37.91
N SER A 31 -2.56 21.18 37.88
CA SER A 31 -2.54 20.34 39.09
C SER A 31 -1.24 20.49 39.89
N LEU A 32 -0.08 20.59 39.21
CA LEU A 32 1.21 20.88 39.84
C LEU A 32 1.23 22.28 40.48
N SER A 33 0.68 23.28 39.78
CA SER A 33 0.55 24.64 40.32
C SER A 33 -0.42 24.71 41.51
N LEU A 34 -1.53 23.97 41.49
CA LEU A 34 -2.44 23.78 42.65
C LEU A 34 -1.83 22.98 43.82
N ALA A 35 -0.67 22.36 43.62
CA ALA A 35 0.16 21.76 44.67
C ALA A 35 1.26 22.71 45.18
N GLY A 36 1.31 23.95 44.69
CA GLY A 36 2.26 24.99 45.10
C GLY A 36 3.54 25.08 44.25
N HIS A 37 3.71 24.21 43.25
CA HIS A 37 4.92 24.17 42.45
C HIS A 37 4.97 25.24 41.35
N SER A 38 6.17 25.75 41.08
CA SER A 38 6.45 26.59 39.92
C SER A 38 6.58 25.74 38.66
N VAL A 39 5.81 26.10 37.62
CA VAL A 39 5.64 25.29 36.41
C VAL A 39 5.94 26.10 35.14
N GLY A 40 6.75 25.51 34.27
CA GLY A 40 6.90 25.91 32.87
C GLY A 40 6.23 24.89 31.95
N ILE A 41 5.66 25.35 30.83
CA ILE A 41 5.27 24.48 29.72
C ILE A 41 6.02 24.92 28.46
N LEU A 42 6.75 24.00 27.83
CA LEU A 42 7.32 24.21 26.51
C LEU A 42 6.53 23.40 25.47
N ASP A 43 5.79 24.11 24.63
CA ASP A 43 5.05 23.58 23.50
C ASP A 43 5.97 23.50 22.27
N ILE A 44 6.38 22.30 21.91
CA ILE A 44 7.19 22.02 20.72
C ILE A 44 6.39 21.31 19.62
N ASP A 45 5.06 21.20 19.72
CA ASP A 45 4.26 20.82 18.55
C ASP A 45 4.22 21.99 17.57
N LEU A 46 5.32 22.16 16.84
CA LEU A 46 5.51 23.24 15.87
C LEU A 46 4.44 23.20 14.76
N THR A 47 3.70 22.10 14.62
CA THR A 47 2.68 21.87 13.59
C THR A 47 1.25 22.12 14.07
N GLY A 48 0.97 22.03 15.37
CA GLY A 48 -0.34 22.30 15.97
C GLY A 48 -0.25 22.93 17.36
N PRO A 49 0.45 24.08 17.53
CA PRO A 49 0.73 24.68 18.83
C PRO A 49 -0.57 25.12 19.53
N SER A 50 -1.03 24.30 20.48
CA SER A 50 -2.37 24.45 21.08
C SER A 50 -2.35 25.05 22.48
N ILE A 51 -1.21 24.97 23.20
CA ILE A 51 -1.07 25.44 24.58
C ILE A 51 -1.48 26.92 24.75
N PRO A 52 -1.15 27.88 23.86
CA PRO A 52 -1.61 29.27 23.99
C PRO A 52 -3.13 29.44 24.00
N ARG A 53 -3.87 28.63 23.23
CA ARG A 53 -5.34 28.60 23.22
C ARG A 53 -5.88 27.90 24.46
N LEU A 54 -5.26 26.79 24.88
CA LEU A 54 -5.69 26.03 26.06
C LEU A 54 -5.59 26.81 27.39
N PHE A 55 -4.78 27.88 27.41
CA PHE A 55 -4.69 28.83 28.52
C PHE A 55 -5.34 30.20 28.24
N SER A 56 -6.02 30.37 27.11
CA SER A 56 -6.67 31.62 26.68
C SER A 56 -5.74 32.85 26.56
N ILE A 57 -4.43 32.63 26.37
CA ILE A 57 -3.39 33.68 26.31
C ILE A 57 -2.77 33.85 24.91
N GLU A 58 -3.34 33.22 23.89
CA GLU A 58 -2.95 33.25 22.47
C GLU A 58 -2.74 34.63 21.82
N SER A 59 -3.25 35.71 22.42
CA SER A 59 -3.02 37.10 21.98
C SER A 59 -1.72 37.71 22.54
N SER A 60 -1.05 37.01 23.46
CA SER A 60 0.22 37.41 24.07
C SER A 60 1.38 37.33 23.07
N LYS A 61 2.46 38.06 23.35
CA LYS A 61 3.69 38.03 22.56
C LYS A 61 4.88 37.70 23.45
N VAL A 62 5.83 36.95 22.90
CA VAL A 62 7.12 36.67 23.54
C VAL A 62 7.86 37.99 23.80
N THR A 63 8.31 38.18 25.03
CA THR A 63 9.18 39.32 25.37
C THR A 63 10.63 38.90 25.17
N GLN A 64 11.35 39.59 24.30
CA GLN A 64 12.79 39.38 24.10
C GLN A 64 13.59 40.17 25.16
N ALA A 65 14.59 39.53 25.74
CA ALA A 65 15.45 40.07 26.79
C ALA A 65 16.94 39.88 26.44
N PRO A 66 17.87 40.60 27.10
CA PRO A 66 19.30 40.35 26.93
C PRO A 66 19.65 38.90 27.28
N GLY A 67 20.02 38.12 26.26
CA GLY A 67 20.37 36.70 26.39
C GLY A 67 19.26 35.71 25.99
N GLY A 68 18.05 36.14 25.60
CA GLY A 68 17.03 35.18 25.14
C GLY A 68 15.58 35.68 25.09
N TRP A 69 14.64 34.74 25.23
CA TRP A 69 13.20 34.95 25.28
C TRP A 69 12.67 34.69 26.70
N LEU A 70 11.81 35.56 27.21
CA LEU A 70 11.07 35.31 28.45
C LEU A 70 9.82 34.47 28.13
N PRO A 71 9.50 33.41 28.90
CA PRO A 71 8.26 32.67 28.75
C PRO A 71 7.06 33.56 29.12
N VAL A 72 5.91 33.32 28.47
CA VAL A 72 4.68 34.07 28.68
C VAL A 72 4.04 33.62 30.00
N PRO A 73 3.76 34.53 30.96
CA PRO A 73 3.10 34.15 32.20
C PRO A 73 1.62 33.81 31.96
N VAL A 74 1.17 32.67 32.46
CA VAL A 74 -0.27 32.33 32.57
C VAL A 74 -0.83 32.96 33.84
N HIS A 75 -0.15 32.78 34.98
CA HIS A 75 -0.41 33.51 36.21
C HIS A 75 0.80 33.49 37.15
N ALA A 76 0.86 34.48 38.05
CA ALA A 76 1.85 34.54 39.12
C ALA A 76 1.60 33.45 40.19
N ALA A 77 2.59 33.22 41.06
CA ALA A 77 2.38 32.45 42.28
C ALA A 77 1.49 33.22 43.26
N ASN A 78 0.64 32.50 43.99
CA ASN A 78 -0.13 33.02 45.11
C ASN A 78 0.16 32.15 46.36
N PRO A 79 1.20 32.48 47.14
CA PRO A 79 1.57 31.71 48.32
C PRO A 79 0.47 31.61 49.38
N ALA A 80 -0.37 32.64 49.52
CA ALA A 80 -1.48 32.65 50.47
C ALA A 80 -2.60 31.64 50.11
N ALA A 81 -2.71 31.27 48.83
CA ALA A 81 -3.61 30.23 48.35
C ALA A 81 -2.93 28.87 48.14
N GLY A 82 -1.63 28.75 48.42
CA GLY A 82 -0.83 27.55 48.14
C GLY A 82 -0.65 27.26 46.64
N ILE A 83 -0.65 28.29 45.79
CA ILE A 83 -0.57 28.16 44.33
C ILE A 83 0.80 28.65 43.83
N GLY A 84 1.50 27.81 43.05
CA GLY A 84 2.76 28.18 42.40
C GLY A 84 2.56 28.90 41.05
N SER A 85 3.61 29.54 40.54
CA SER A 85 3.55 30.27 39.26
C SER A 85 3.42 29.33 38.06
N LEU A 86 2.72 29.77 37.01
CA LEU A 86 2.60 29.05 35.75
C LEU A 86 2.96 29.97 34.56
N SER A 87 3.82 29.48 33.68
CA SER A 87 4.24 30.16 32.45
C SER A 87 4.42 29.17 31.30
N CYS A 88 4.36 29.63 30.06
CA CYS A 88 4.61 28.79 28.90
C CYS A 88 5.35 29.48 27.76
N MET A 89 5.95 28.68 26.91
CA MET A 89 6.55 29.09 25.64
C MET A 89 6.00 28.17 24.54
N SER A 90 5.66 28.75 23.39
CA SER A 90 5.07 28.04 22.25
C SER A 90 5.44 28.76 20.96
N LEU A 91 5.54 28.01 19.86
CA LEU A 91 5.65 28.62 18.53
C LEU A 91 4.44 29.49 18.20
N GLY A 92 3.25 29.22 18.78
CA GLY A 92 2.03 30.00 18.54
C GLY A 92 2.17 31.50 18.85
N PHE A 93 3.02 31.88 19.81
CA PHE A 93 3.31 33.29 20.14
C PHE A 93 4.29 33.99 19.15
N LEU A 94 4.86 33.24 18.20
CA LEU A 94 5.83 33.71 17.20
C LEU A 94 5.27 33.70 15.77
N LEU A 95 4.05 33.17 15.57
CA LEU A 95 3.31 33.28 14.31
C LEU A 95 2.78 34.71 14.11
N ARG A 96 2.43 35.08 12.88
CA ARG A 96 1.84 36.40 12.60
C ARG A 96 0.34 36.38 12.80
N GLU A 97 -0.31 35.33 12.32
CA GLU A 97 -1.75 35.14 12.40
C GLU A 97 -2.10 33.73 12.92
N ARG A 98 -3.25 33.63 13.60
CA ARG A 98 -3.70 32.41 14.32
C ARG A 98 -3.98 31.20 13.41
N GLY A 99 -3.93 31.38 12.09
CA GLY A 99 -4.08 30.33 11.07
C GLY A 99 -2.81 30.04 10.26
N ASP A 100 -1.66 30.64 10.60
CA ASP A 100 -0.40 30.44 9.85
C ASP A 100 0.07 28.97 9.91
N ALA A 101 0.01 28.26 8.78
CA ALA A 101 0.52 26.90 8.67
C ALA A 101 2.05 26.85 8.71
N VAL A 102 2.62 26.07 9.62
CA VAL A 102 4.08 25.98 9.86
C VAL A 102 4.75 25.01 8.88
N VAL A 103 4.79 25.40 7.61
CA VAL A 103 5.38 24.60 6.50
C VAL A 103 6.92 24.70 6.51
N TRP A 104 7.55 24.12 7.54
CA TRP A 104 9.01 24.20 7.75
C TRP A 104 9.70 22.85 7.52
N ARG A 105 10.82 22.84 6.77
CA ARG A 105 11.65 21.64 6.55
C ARG A 105 12.37 21.21 7.84
N GLY A 106 12.61 19.90 7.99
CA GLY A 106 13.25 19.26 9.15
C GLY A 106 14.38 20.08 9.81
N PRO A 107 15.46 20.46 9.10
CA PRO A 107 16.56 21.23 9.70
C PRO A 107 16.16 22.55 10.36
N LYS A 108 15.12 23.24 9.87
CA LYS A 108 14.58 24.47 10.50
C LYS A 108 13.77 24.14 11.77
N LYS A 109 13.04 23.02 11.78
CA LYS A 109 12.36 22.51 12.98
C LYS A 109 13.37 22.07 14.04
N THR A 110 14.39 21.28 13.67
CA THR A 110 15.53 20.90 14.52
C THR A 110 16.21 22.12 15.13
N ALA A 111 16.46 23.17 14.34
CA ALA A 111 17.01 24.42 14.83
C ALA A 111 16.08 25.13 15.83
N MET A 112 14.76 25.16 15.58
CA MET A 112 13.78 25.76 16.50
C MET A 112 13.63 24.99 17.82
N VAL A 113 13.61 23.65 17.79
CA VAL A 113 13.58 22.82 19.02
C VAL A 113 14.85 23.07 19.85
N ARG A 114 16.02 23.13 19.20
CA ARG A 114 17.28 23.49 19.87
C ARG A 114 17.23 24.92 20.44
N GLN A 115 16.70 25.88 19.68
CA GLN A 115 16.57 27.27 20.12
C GLN A 115 15.64 27.41 21.33
N PHE A 116 14.50 26.71 21.36
CA PHE A 116 13.62 26.71 22.53
C PHE A 116 14.27 26.13 23.79
N LEU A 117 15.22 25.19 23.67
CA LEU A 117 15.99 24.64 24.78
C LEU A 117 17.26 25.44 25.14
N SER A 118 17.68 26.42 24.32
CA SER A 118 18.88 27.23 24.57
C SER A 118 18.59 28.68 24.93
N ASP A 119 17.55 29.27 24.33
CA ASP A 119 17.29 30.71 24.35
C ASP A 119 16.11 31.09 25.25
N VAL A 120 15.29 30.14 25.71
CA VAL A 120 14.16 30.45 26.62
C VAL A 120 14.68 30.59 28.05
N LEU A 121 14.62 31.79 28.59
CA LEU A 121 15.14 32.12 29.92
C LEU A 121 14.12 31.70 31.00
N TRP A 122 14.12 30.42 31.34
CA TRP A 122 13.37 29.90 32.49
C TRP A 122 13.90 30.51 33.79
N GLY A 123 12.99 30.93 34.66
CA GLY A 123 13.31 31.31 36.03
C GLY A 123 13.56 30.06 36.90
N GLU A 124 13.53 30.23 38.22
CA GLU A 124 13.42 29.07 39.12
C GLU A 124 12.10 28.33 38.82
N VAL A 125 12.19 27.09 38.35
CA VAL A 125 11.05 26.28 37.92
C VAL A 125 11.20 24.86 38.48
N ASP A 126 10.21 24.40 39.25
CA ASP A 126 10.20 23.04 39.79
C ASP A 126 9.98 22.01 38.67
N TYR A 127 9.02 22.27 37.78
CA TYR A 127 8.67 21.36 36.68
C TYR A 127 8.55 22.07 35.33
N LEU A 128 9.35 21.65 34.36
CA LEU A 128 9.16 21.98 32.94
C LEU A 128 8.47 20.81 32.23
N LEU A 129 7.21 21.00 31.84
CA LEU A 129 6.48 20.06 31.00
C LEU A 129 6.77 20.36 29.53
N ILE A 130 7.12 19.36 28.73
CA ILE A 130 7.38 19.52 27.29
C ILE A 130 6.29 18.78 26.50
N ASP A 131 5.44 19.52 25.78
CA ASP A 131 4.40 18.97 24.90
C ASP A 131 4.97 18.76 23.50
N THR A 132 5.16 17.52 23.09
CA THR A 132 5.83 17.18 21.81
C THR A 132 4.88 17.21 20.60
N PRO A 133 5.34 17.12 19.34
CA PRO A 133 4.43 16.72 18.25
C PRO A 133 3.96 15.26 18.44
N PRO A 134 3.06 14.73 17.59
CA PRO A 134 2.72 13.31 17.58
C PRO A 134 3.69 12.45 16.76
N GLY A 135 3.95 11.22 17.21
CA GLY A 135 4.73 10.20 16.49
C GLY A 135 6.24 10.32 16.65
N THR A 136 7.00 9.33 16.21
CA THR A 136 8.46 9.22 16.45
C THR A 136 9.33 9.96 15.41
N SER A 137 9.14 11.28 15.32
CA SER A 137 9.71 12.14 14.26
C SER A 137 11.09 12.76 14.56
N ASP A 138 11.68 13.46 13.59
CA ASP A 138 12.95 14.20 13.73
C ASP A 138 12.94 15.19 14.91
N GLU A 139 11.78 15.78 15.22
CA GLU A 139 11.60 16.68 16.37
C GLU A 139 11.81 15.95 17.71
N HIS A 140 11.36 14.70 17.83
CA HIS A 140 11.55 13.88 19.03
C HIS A 140 12.99 13.44 19.20
N ILE A 141 13.64 13.04 18.10
CA ILE A 141 15.07 12.70 18.10
C ILE A 141 15.89 13.94 18.48
N SER A 142 15.62 15.09 17.86
CA SER A 142 16.29 16.36 18.19
C SER A 142 16.05 16.79 19.63
N LEU A 143 14.85 16.57 20.18
CA LEU A 143 14.55 16.83 21.60
C LEU A 143 15.41 15.94 22.50
N ALA A 144 15.35 14.63 22.30
CA ALA A 144 16.08 13.64 23.09
C ALA A 144 17.61 13.89 23.02
N GLU A 145 18.19 14.06 21.83
CA GLU A 145 19.61 14.42 21.65
C GLU A 145 20.01 15.68 22.42
N THR A 146 19.17 16.72 22.38
CA THR A 146 19.50 18.02 22.98
C THR A 146 19.37 17.96 24.50
N LEU A 147 18.36 17.25 25.04
CA LEU A 147 18.22 17.03 26.47
C LEU A 147 19.32 16.12 27.02
N LEU A 148 19.60 14.98 26.39
CA LEU A 148 20.67 14.06 26.79
C LEU A 148 22.08 14.71 26.76
N LYS A 149 22.25 15.81 26.02
CA LYS A 149 23.50 16.56 25.94
C LYS A 149 23.56 17.75 26.91
N ASN A 150 22.45 18.46 27.11
CA ASN A 150 22.45 19.76 27.79
C ASN A 150 21.81 19.73 29.19
N ALA A 151 21.02 18.71 29.52
CA ALA A 151 20.42 18.55 30.85
C ALA A 151 21.42 17.89 31.82
N PHE A 152 21.31 18.21 33.11
CA PHE A 152 22.10 17.53 34.15
C PHE A 152 21.61 16.09 34.36
N PRO A 153 22.48 15.16 34.83
CA PRO A 153 22.05 13.82 35.22
C PRO A 153 20.90 13.88 36.25
N GLY A 154 19.83 13.13 36.00
CA GLY A 154 18.61 13.13 36.84
C GLY A 154 17.63 14.29 36.59
N GLN A 155 18.01 15.34 35.85
CA GLN A 155 17.14 16.49 35.58
C GLN A 155 15.95 16.12 34.67
N VAL A 156 16.12 15.17 33.75
CA VAL A 156 15.02 14.59 32.97
C VAL A 156 14.38 13.46 33.79
N ALA A 157 13.29 13.77 34.48
CA ALA A 157 12.59 12.81 35.36
C ALA A 157 11.91 11.67 34.57
N GLY A 158 11.50 11.95 33.33
CA GLY A 158 11.02 10.96 32.38
C GLY A 158 9.86 11.45 31.50
N ALA A 159 9.14 10.50 30.92
CA ALA A 159 8.01 10.73 30.02
C ALA A 159 6.68 10.22 30.61
N VAL A 160 5.64 11.05 30.49
CA VAL A 160 4.23 10.68 30.59
C VAL A 160 3.72 10.39 29.18
N VAL A 161 3.22 9.18 28.95
CA VAL A 161 2.81 8.72 27.62
C VAL A 161 1.28 8.70 27.51
N VAL A 162 0.72 9.46 26.57
CA VAL A 162 -0.72 9.63 26.41
C VAL A 162 -1.25 8.76 25.28
N THR A 163 -2.31 8.02 25.54
CA THR A 163 -3.07 7.24 24.54
C THR A 163 -4.57 7.41 24.75
N THR A 164 -5.37 6.85 23.85
CA THR A 164 -6.81 6.64 24.01
C THR A 164 -7.12 5.14 23.95
N PRO A 165 -8.29 4.65 24.42
CA PRO A 165 -8.51 3.21 24.64
C PRO A 165 -8.50 2.32 23.39
N GLN A 166 -8.67 2.89 22.20
CA GLN A 166 -8.83 2.12 20.96
C GLN A 166 -7.51 1.43 20.58
N ALA A 167 -7.58 0.18 20.15
CA ALA A 167 -6.42 -0.62 19.76
C ALA A 167 -5.53 0.05 18.69
N VAL A 168 -6.09 0.89 17.82
CA VAL A 168 -5.32 1.65 16.82
C VAL A 168 -4.51 2.78 17.46
N ALA A 169 -4.98 3.38 18.56
CA ALA A 169 -4.23 4.39 19.29
C ALA A 169 -3.11 3.76 20.12
N THR A 170 -3.40 2.65 20.82
CA THR A 170 -2.38 1.95 21.60
C THR A 170 -1.32 1.32 20.70
N ALA A 171 -1.67 0.75 19.54
CA ALA A 171 -0.69 0.22 18.57
C ALA A 171 0.29 1.28 18.02
N ASP A 172 -0.15 2.54 17.89
CA ASP A 172 0.74 3.66 17.56
C ASP A 172 1.58 4.08 18.76
N VAL A 173 0.98 4.18 19.95
CA VAL A 173 1.69 4.61 21.18
C VAL A 173 2.68 3.57 21.72
N LYS A 174 2.53 2.27 21.40
CA LYS A 174 3.56 1.24 21.63
C LYS A 174 4.88 1.54 20.91
N LYS A 175 4.86 2.32 19.83
CA LYS A 175 6.07 2.81 19.13
C LYS A 175 6.78 3.90 19.95
N GLU A 176 6.02 4.68 20.71
CA GLU A 176 6.51 5.75 21.57
C GLU A 176 7.16 5.22 22.85
N LEU A 177 6.55 4.21 23.47
CA LEU A 177 7.16 3.46 24.58
C LEU A 177 8.50 2.85 24.13
N ASN A 178 8.53 2.23 22.95
CA ASN A 178 9.75 1.73 22.31
C ASN A 178 10.79 2.83 22.00
N PHE A 179 10.36 4.06 21.70
CA PHE A 179 11.27 5.21 21.50
C PHE A 179 11.91 5.64 22.82
N CYS A 180 11.14 5.70 23.91
CA CYS A 180 11.65 5.96 25.26
C CYS A 180 12.74 4.95 25.66
N THR A 181 12.45 3.64 25.51
CA THR A 181 13.41 2.56 25.80
C THR A 181 14.69 2.69 24.97
N LYS A 182 14.61 3.10 23.69
CA LYS A 182 15.76 3.24 22.80
C LYS A 182 16.59 4.51 23.03
N THR A 183 15.99 5.55 23.60
CA THR A 183 16.65 6.82 23.94
C THR A 183 17.14 6.88 25.38
N GLY A 184 16.85 5.87 26.20
CA GLY A 184 17.17 5.87 27.64
C GLY A 184 16.27 6.79 28.47
N ILE A 185 15.15 7.25 27.90
CA ILE A 185 14.19 8.11 28.60
C ILE A 185 13.31 7.21 29.48
N ASN A 186 13.34 7.45 30.79
CA ASN A 186 12.48 6.78 31.76
C ASN A 186 10.99 7.03 31.46
N VAL A 187 10.13 6.02 31.59
CA VAL A 187 8.68 6.18 31.42
C VAL A 187 8.03 6.25 32.80
N ILE A 188 7.56 7.44 33.17
CA ILE A 188 6.85 7.69 34.43
C ILE A 188 5.52 6.92 34.44
N GLY A 189 4.86 6.84 33.27
CA GLY A 189 3.73 5.94 33.04
C GLY A 189 2.84 6.35 31.87
N VAL A 190 1.74 5.60 31.69
CA VAL A 190 0.74 5.77 30.63
C VAL A 190 -0.56 6.39 31.17
N VAL A 191 -1.09 7.42 30.50
CA VAL A 191 -2.45 7.96 30.69
C VAL A 191 -3.36 7.48 29.57
N GLU A 192 -4.53 6.94 29.92
CA GLU A 192 -5.61 6.65 28.95
C GLU A 192 -6.61 7.81 28.91
N ASN A 193 -6.38 8.77 28.02
CA ASN A 193 -7.27 9.91 27.81
C ASN A 193 -8.50 9.51 26.97
N MET A 194 -9.56 10.33 27.01
CA MET A 194 -10.83 10.09 26.30
C MET A 194 -11.45 8.72 26.60
N SER A 195 -11.30 8.21 27.83
CA SER A 195 -11.68 6.84 28.20
C SER A 195 -13.19 6.59 28.21
N GLY A 196 -13.97 7.65 28.42
CA GLY A 196 -15.42 7.66 28.38
C GLY A 196 -15.93 9.08 28.21
N PHE A 197 -17.24 9.29 28.31
CA PHE A 197 -17.91 10.58 28.23
C PHE A 197 -18.80 10.75 29.46
N VAL A 198 -18.55 11.79 30.25
CA VAL A 198 -19.40 12.13 31.40
C VAL A 198 -20.66 12.82 30.86
N CYS A 199 -21.82 12.21 31.05
CA CYS A 199 -23.07 12.79 30.58
C CYS A 199 -23.39 14.10 31.33
N PRO A 200 -23.56 15.25 30.66
CA PRO A 200 -23.79 16.54 31.31
C PRO A 200 -25.18 16.70 31.96
N ASN A 201 -25.98 15.62 32.04
CA ASN A 201 -27.34 15.62 32.58
C ASN A 201 -27.61 14.54 33.64
N CYS A 202 -26.95 13.38 33.56
CA CYS A 202 -27.07 12.30 34.56
C CYS A 202 -25.71 11.82 35.12
N SER A 203 -24.61 12.38 34.63
CA SER A 203 -23.25 12.22 35.17
C SER A 203 -22.66 10.81 35.14
N GLU A 204 -23.42 9.85 34.61
CA GLU A 204 -22.95 8.54 34.16
C GLU A 204 -21.82 8.70 33.12
N CYS A 205 -20.72 7.96 33.29
CA CYS A 205 -19.56 7.99 32.40
C CYS A 205 -19.60 6.81 31.43
N THR A 206 -20.13 7.04 30.22
CA THR A 206 -20.28 5.99 29.20
C THR A 206 -19.02 5.86 28.35
N ASN A 207 -18.51 4.63 28.17
CA ASN A 207 -17.37 4.37 27.29
C ASN A 207 -17.73 4.65 25.82
N VAL A 208 -17.18 5.74 25.24
CA VAL A 208 -17.50 6.18 23.86
C VAL A 208 -16.99 5.20 22.79
N PHE A 209 -15.91 4.49 23.09
CA PHE A 209 -15.24 3.58 22.13
C PHE A 209 -14.88 2.23 22.75
N SER A 210 -14.15 2.27 23.86
CA SER A 210 -13.69 1.12 24.68
C SER A 210 -13.06 1.68 25.96
N SER A 211 -12.51 0.84 26.84
CA SER A 211 -11.81 1.24 28.06
C SER A 211 -10.71 0.24 28.42
N GLY A 212 -9.62 0.70 29.04
CA GLY A 212 -8.54 -0.14 29.56
C GLY A 212 -7.50 -0.60 28.53
N GLY A 213 -7.61 -0.21 27.25
CA GLY A 213 -6.59 -0.50 26.25
C GLY A 213 -5.24 0.15 26.56
N GLY A 214 -5.25 1.36 27.13
CA GLY A 214 -4.05 2.03 27.62
C GLY A 214 -3.46 1.38 28.87
N LYS A 215 -4.30 0.74 29.70
CA LYS A 215 -3.85 -0.06 30.84
C LYS A 215 -3.15 -1.35 30.39
N VAL A 216 -3.79 -2.13 29.51
CA VAL A 216 -3.20 -3.35 28.94
C VAL A 216 -1.85 -3.04 28.26
N MET A 217 -1.76 -1.94 27.53
CA MET A 217 -0.49 -1.47 26.95
C MET A 217 0.58 -1.12 28.01
N ALA A 218 0.18 -0.57 29.16
CA ALA A 218 1.11 -0.24 30.24
C ALA A 218 1.63 -1.53 30.91
N ASP A 219 0.71 -2.45 31.23
CA ASP A 219 1.00 -3.75 31.83
C ASP A 219 1.92 -4.59 30.90
N GLU A 220 1.64 -4.63 29.59
CA GLU A 220 2.49 -5.28 28.56
C GLU A 220 3.94 -4.78 28.57
N PHE A 221 4.13 -3.46 28.74
CA PHE A 221 5.46 -2.82 28.70
C PHE A 221 6.12 -2.76 30.09
N SER A 222 5.50 -3.32 31.12
CA SER A 222 5.92 -3.20 32.53
C SER A 222 6.09 -1.75 32.99
N VAL A 223 5.32 -0.82 32.43
CA VAL A 223 5.31 0.61 32.81
C VAL A 223 4.05 0.93 33.62
N LYS A 224 4.15 1.96 34.46
CA LYS A 224 3.10 2.33 35.42
C LYS A 224 1.84 2.81 34.68
N PHE A 225 0.67 2.23 34.95
CA PHE A 225 -0.59 2.84 34.52
C PHE A 225 -0.96 4.00 35.46
N LEU A 226 -1.12 5.21 34.90
CA LEU A 226 -1.35 6.44 35.67
C LEU A 226 -2.84 6.69 35.94
N GLY A 227 -3.71 6.19 35.07
CA GLY A 227 -5.16 6.32 35.17
C GLY A 227 -5.83 6.57 33.83
N SER A 228 -7.16 6.53 33.85
CA SER A 228 -8.04 6.87 32.72
C SER A 228 -8.68 8.25 32.96
N VAL A 229 -8.72 9.10 31.92
CA VAL A 229 -9.31 10.45 31.95
C VAL A 229 -10.47 10.51 30.95
N PRO A 230 -11.71 10.80 31.38
CA PRO A 230 -12.85 10.87 30.48
C PRO A 230 -12.94 12.23 29.76
N ILE A 231 -13.77 12.28 28.72
CA ILE A 231 -14.19 13.53 28.08
C ILE A 231 -15.18 14.24 29.03
N ASP A 232 -14.75 15.37 29.57
CA ASP A 232 -15.59 16.32 30.31
C ASP A 232 -15.86 17.56 29.45
N GLN A 233 -17.13 17.81 29.12
CA GLN A 233 -17.54 18.99 28.34
C GLN A 233 -17.31 20.30 29.11
N GLN A 234 -17.41 20.29 30.44
CA GLN A 234 -17.20 21.49 31.26
C GLN A 234 -15.73 21.93 31.28
N PHE A 235 -14.78 20.99 31.13
CA PHE A 235 -13.37 21.32 30.91
C PHE A 235 -13.15 22.03 29.56
N VAL A 236 -13.81 21.56 28.50
CA VAL A 236 -13.77 22.21 27.17
C VAL A 236 -14.38 23.61 27.24
N MET A 237 -15.56 23.75 27.86
CA MET A 237 -16.21 25.05 28.03
C MET A 237 -15.37 26.04 28.85
N LEU A 238 -14.72 25.57 29.93
CA LEU A 238 -13.78 26.36 30.73
C LEU A 238 -12.63 26.90 29.87
N VAL A 239 -12.02 26.04 29.06
CA VAL A 239 -10.87 26.40 28.24
C VAL A 239 -11.23 27.31 27.05
N GLU A 240 -12.37 27.08 26.39
CA GLU A 240 -12.77 27.84 25.20
C GLU A 240 -13.46 29.17 25.53
N THR A 241 -14.17 29.27 26.66
CA THR A 241 -14.98 30.44 27.01
C THR A 241 -14.55 31.16 28.27
N GLY A 242 -13.64 30.57 29.06
CA GLY A 242 -13.23 31.11 30.37
C GLY A 242 -14.31 31.06 31.44
N ARG A 243 -15.46 30.40 31.17
CA ARG A 243 -16.56 30.20 32.13
C ARG A 243 -16.20 29.14 33.18
N ARG A 244 -16.78 29.24 34.38
CA ARG A 244 -16.59 28.25 35.44
C ARG A 244 -17.37 26.96 35.09
N PRO A 245 -16.80 25.76 35.32
CA PRO A 245 -17.53 24.50 35.26
C PRO A 245 -18.78 24.48 36.14
N VAL A 246 -19.88 23.94 35.61
CA VAL A 246 -21.19 23.81 36.26
C VAL A 246 -21.69 22.37 36.01
N TYR A 247 -22.16 21.68 37.05
CA TYR A 247 -22.68 20.31 36.93
C TYR A 247 -24.07 20.18 37.57
N PRO A 248 -24.98 19.34 37.01
CA PRO A 248 -26.31 19.11 37.57
C PRO A 248 -26.30 18.61 39.01
N VAL A 249 -27.42 18.84 39.71
CA VAL A 249 -27.71 18.24 41.02
C VAL A 249 -27.67 16.71 40.91
N GLY A 250 -26.88 16.06 41.78
CA GLY A 250 -26.64 14.61 41.74
C GLY A 250 -25.42 14.18 40.91
N THR A 251 -24.55 15.10 40.49
CA THR A 251 -23.28 14.78 39.82
C THR A 251 -22.24 14.31 40.83
N GLU A 252 -22.25 13.03 41.20
CA GLU A 252 -21.14 12.44 41.95
C GLU A 252 -20.00 11.98 41.04
N VAL A 253 -18.78 12.42 41.32
CA VAL A 253 -17.55 11.96 40.66
C VAL A 253 -16.63 11.37 41.71
N ASN A 254 -16.44 10.04 41.67
CA ASN A 254 -15.66 9.27 42.66
C ASN A 254 -16.12 9.51 44.13
N GLY A 255 -17.42 9.68 44.36
CA GLY A 255 -17.99 9.92 45.70
C GLY A 255 -17.86 11.36 46.21
N HIS A 256 -17.43 12.30 45.35
CA HIS A 256 -17.56 13.73 45.61
C HIS A 256 -18.71 14.31 44.79
N ASP A 257 -19.66 14.95 45.48
CA ASP A 257 -20.71 15.73 44.83
C ASP A 257 -20.10 16.97 44.17
N MET A 258 -20.23 17.05 42.86
CA MET A 258 -19.81 18.17 42.01
C MET A 258 -20.99 19.12 41.70
N ALA A 259 -22.19 18.85 42.22
CA ALA A 259 -23.37 19.68 41.99
C ALA A 259 -23.15 21.14 42.42
N THR A 260 -23.29 22.04 41.46
CA THR A 260 -23.31 23.47 41.73
C THR A 260 -24.71 23.89 42.18
N ASN A 261 -24.90 24.08 43.49
CA ASN A 261 -26.16 24.53 44.08
C ASN A 261 -26.50 25.99 43.68
N GLY A 262 -27.26 26.13 42.60
CA GLY A 262 -27.86 27.39 42.15
C GLY A 262 -28.44 27.27 40.74
N ASP A 263 -29.46 28.07 40.44
CA ASP A 263 -30.01 28.19 39.08
C ASP A 263 -28.98 28.86 38.16
N ALA A 264 -28.15 28.04 37.51
CA ALA A 264 -27.16 28.49 36.55
C ALA A 264 -27.86 28.96 35.26
N ASP A 265 -28.28 30.23 35.24
CA ASP A 265 -28.92 30.85 34.08
C ASP A 265 -27.95 30.93 32.88
N TYR A 266 -28.06 29.94 32.00
CA TYR A 266 -27.32 29.80 30.75
C TYR A 266 -27.39 31.03 29.83
N SER A 267 -28.35 31.95 30.04
CA SER A 267 -28.49 33.18 29.25
C SER A 267 -27.59 34.34 29.69
N THR A 268 -26.98 34.28 30.88
CA THR A 268 -26.23 35.41 31.44
C THR A 268 -24.74 35.36 31.11
N ASP A 269 -24.27 36.28 30.25
CA ASP A 269 -22.90 36.30 29.73
C ASP A 269 -21.90 37.01 30.67
N VAL A 270 -21.98 36.71 31.97
CA VAL A 270 -21.16 37.33 33.02
C VAL A 270 -19.75 36.74 33.00
N LYS A 271 -18.77 37.55 32.60
CA LYS A 271 -17.35 37.19 32.66
C LYS A 271 -16.87 37.09 34.12
N ASP A 272 -16.85 35.88 34.67
CA ASP A 272 -16.12 35.57 35.91
C ASP A 272 -14.65 36.05 35.75
N PRO A 273 -14.16 37.01 36.55
CA PRO A 273 -12.82 37.58 36.40
C PRO A 273 -11.72 36.74 37.07
N SER A 274 -12.06 35.65 37.77
CA SER A 274 -11.07 34.80 38.45
C SER A 274 -10.16 34.05 37.48
N LEU A 275 -8.99 33.64 37.98
CA LEU A 275 -7.96 32.98 37.17
C LEU A 275 -8.44 31.62 36.66
N LEU A 276 -7.92 31.17 35.51
CA LEU A 276 -8.25 29.86 34.93
C LEU A 276 -8.05 28.71 35.94
N ILE A 277 -6.99 28.79 36.76
CA ILE A 277 -6.69 27.83 37.83
C ILE A 277 -7.70 27.85 38.99
N GLU A 278 -8.35 28.98 39.27
CA GLU A 278 -9.38 29.10 40.30
C GLU A 278 -10.75 28.61 39.82
N LYS A 279 -10.97 28.62 38.51
CA LYS A 279 -12.12 28.00 37.83
C LYS A 279 -11.91 26.50 37.62
N TYR A 280 -10.68 26.08 37.33
CA TYR A 280 -10.31 24.66 37.21
C TYR A 280 -10.61 23.87 38.49
N LYS A 281 -10.47 24.48 39.69
CA LYS A 281 -10.92 23.90 40.97
C LYS A 281 -12.39 23.48 41.02
N SER A 282 -13.24 23.97 40.12
CA SER A 282 -14.65 23.56 40.00
C SER A 282 -14.85 22.42 39.00
N CYS A 283 -13.84 22.03 38.22
CA CYS A 283 -13.91 20.97 37.21
C CYS A 283 -13.79 19.58 37.86
N SER A 284 -14.56 18.60 37.36
CA SER A 284 -14.46 17.19 37.77
C SER A 284 -13.04 16.63 37.64
N LEU A 285 -12.31 17.05 36.60
CA LEU A 285 -10.93 16.64 36.33
C LEU A 285 -9.91 17.23 37.33
N SER A 286 -10.29 18.22 38.15
CA SER A 286 -9.46 18.72 39.26
C SER A 286 -9.57 17.88 40.54
N CYS A 287 -10.63 17.07 40.69
CA CYS A 287 -10.83 16.17 41.84
C CYS A 287 -9.92 14.92 41.83
N VAL A 288 -9.02 14.81 40.84
CA VAL A 288 -7.91 13.83 40.76
C VAL A 288 -6.95 13.91 41.97
N ARG A 289 -7.15 14.85 42.90
CA ARG A 289 -6.54 14.85 44.24
C ARG A 289 -7.06 13.76 45.19
N ASN A 290 -8.30 13.29 45.02
CA ASN A 290 -8.97 12.32 45.89
C ASN A 290 -9.53 11.07 45.18
N CYS A 291 -9.66 11.08 43.84
CA CYS A 291 -10.05 9.90 43.09
C CYS A 291 -9.01 8.76 43.22
N SER A 292 -9.35 7.54 42.80
CA SER A 292 -8.46 6.36 42.88
C SER A 292 -7.27 6.37 41.91
N ALA A 293 -6.90 7.53 41.35
CA ALA A 293 -5.57 7.84 40.83
C ALA A 293 -4.70 8.31 42.02
N PRO A 294 -3.85 7.45 42.62
CA PRO A 294 -3.43 7.69 44.00
C PRO A 294 -2.41 8.83 44.15
N PRO A 295 -2.16 9.33 45.39
CA PRO A 295 -1.22 10.42 45.69
C PRO A 295 0.22 10.24 45.16
N TRP A 296 0.58 9.05 44.68
CA TRP A 296 1.88 8.78 44.11
C TRP A 296 2.14 9.46 42.77
N LEU A 297 1.17 9.97 41.99
CA LEU A 297 1.52 10.63 40.72
C LEU A 297 2.44 11.84 40.97
N LEU A 298 2.06 12.68 41.94
CA LEU A 298 2.90 13.77 42.43
C LEU A 298 4.17 13.23 43.12
N ALA A 299 4.05 12.24 44.01
CA ALA A 299 5.21 11.73 44.76
C ALA A 299 6.26 10.96 43.93
N THR A 300 5.87 10.39 42.78
CA THR A 300 6.81 9.74 41.83
C THR A 300 7.52 10.81 41.00
N ILE A 301 6.83 11.91 40.69
CA ILE A 301 7.39 13.05 39.95
C ILE A 301 8.30 13.91 40.85
N SER A 302 8.08 13.94 42.16
CA SER A 302 8.85 14.73 43.14
C SER A 302 9.98 13.97 43.86
N ALA A 303 10.30 12.72 43.49
CA ALA A 303 11.36 11.92 44.13
C ALA A 303 12.04 10.93 43.15
N PRO A 304 13.00 11.39 42.32
CA PRO A 304 13.64 10.53 41.31
C PRO A 304 14.68 9.52 41.84
N ASP A 305 15.33 9.80 42.98
CA ASP A 305 16.64 9.22 43.32
C ASP A 305 16.63 7.82 43.99
N SER A 306 15.47 7.20 44.20
CA SER A 306 15.33 5.99 45.04
C SER A 306 15.34 4.65 44.29
N PHE A 307 16.44 4.31 43.61
CA PHE A 307 16.67 2.95 43.10
C PHE A 307 18.08 2.42 43.35
N ASN A 308 18.18 1.35 44.16
CA ASN A 308 19.29 0.39 44.11
C ASN A 308 18.89 -0.97 44.75
N VAL A 309 19.69 -2.01 44.51
CA VAL A 309 19.33 -3.45 44.62
C VAL A 309 20.46 -4.20 45.37
N PRO A 310 20.29 -5.42 45.95
CA PRO A 310 19.15 -6.10 46.59
C PRO A 310 19.38 -6.40 48.10
N SER A 311 18.44 -7.06 48.79
CA SER A 311 18.71 -7.83 50.04
C SER A 311 17.60 -8.87 50.31
N ALA A 312 17.87 -9.88 51.15
CA ALA A 312 17.04 -11.09 51.26
C ALA A 312 16.72 -11.54 52.70
N LEU A 313 15.57 -12.23 52.83
CA LEU A 313 15.15 -13.18 53.88
C LEU A 313 14.82 -12.69 55.32
N LEU A 314 14.02 -13.55 55.97
CA LEU A 314 13.90 -13.82 57.42
C LEU A 314 13.19 -12.84 58.36
N LEU A 315 11.88 -13.06 58.53
CA LEU A 315 11.12 -13.29 59.79
C LEU A 315 9.61 -13.28 59.42
N ILE A 316 8.80 -14.35 59.41
CA ILE A 316 8.61 -15.57 60.24
C ILE A 316 7.96 -15.30 61.62
N ASN A 317 6.72 -15.80 61.74
CA ASN A 317 5.85 -15.95 62.93
C ASN A 317 5.38 -14.64 63.60
N CYS A 318 4.12 -14.52 64.07
CA CYS A 318 3.21 -15.54 64.60
C CYS A 318 1.82 -15.56 63.90
N LEU A 319 1.26 -16.74 63.56
CA LEU A 319 0.26 -17.55 64.33
C LEU A 319 -1.14 -16.88 64.46
N ILE A 320 -2.30 -17.54 64.44
CA ILE A 320 -2.74 -18.95 64.65
C ILE A 320 -4.18 -19.07 64.01
N VAL A 321 -4.80 -20.19 63.56
CA VAL A 321 -4.50 -21.64 63.50
C VAL A 321 -5.50 -22.39 62.54
N VAL A 322 -5.08 -23.52 61.94
CA VAL A 322 -5.82 -24.79 61.61
C VAL A 322 -7.24 -24.78 60.95
N SER A 323 -7.58 -25.49 59.85
CA SER A 323 -7.44 -26.93 59.46
C SER A 323 -8.48 -27.89 60.11
N SER A 324 -8.88 -29.05 59.59
CA SER A 324 -8.87 -29.65 58.22
C SER A 324 -9.76 -30.93 58.18
N HIS A 325 -10.24 -31.33 56.98
CA HIS A 325 -10.94 -32.62 56.67
C HIS A 325 -12.34 -32.79 57.33
N ILE A 326 -13.28 -33.68 56.92
CA ILE A 326 -13.31 -35.11 56.51
C ILE A 326 -14.49 -35.29 55.51
N PHE A 327 -14.31 -35.74 54.26
CA PHE A 327 -14.39 -37.13 53.71
C PHE A 327 -15.81 -37.71 53.39
N TYR A 328 -15.89 -38.41 52.25
CA TYR A 328 -16.82 -39.49 51.81
C TYR A 328 -18.32 -39.28 51.44
N ASP A 329 -18.60 -39.71 50.19
CA ASP A 329 -19.75 -40.41 49.55
C ASP A 329 -21.24 -40.35 49.96
N ALA A 330 -22.04 -40.45 48.88
CA ALA A 330 -23.35 -41.12 48.70
C ALA A 330 -24.62 -40.65 49.48
N GLY A 331 -25.68 -40.33 48.72
CA GLY A 331 -27.06 -40.23 49.25
C GLY A 331 -28.08 -39.51 48.34
N ILE A 332 -28.90 -40.28 47.60
CA ILE A 332 -30.13 -39.82 46.91
C ILE A 332 -31.32 -40.28 47.78
N PRO A 333 -32.30 -39.41 48.18
CA PRO A 333 -33.55 -39.35 47.41
C PRO A 333 -34.47 -38.08 47.48
N ALA A 334 -35.18 -37.84 46.38
CA ALA A 334 -36.64 -37.62 46.26
C ALA A 334 -37.41 -36.32 46.69
N ILE A 335 -38.07 -35.73 45.66
CA ILE A 335 -39.53 -35.41 45.57
C ILE A 335 -40.14 -34.24 46.39
N SER A 336 -40.52 -33.14 45.70
CA SER A 336 -41.91 -32.62 45.48
C SER A 336 -41.89 -31.15 44.98
N LYS A 337 -42.60 -30.78 43.89
CA LYS A 337 -43.95 -30.13 43.80
C LYS A 337 -44.10 -28.90 44.72
N THR A 338 -44.51 -27.70 44.27
CA THR A 338 -45.67 -27.40 43.40
C THR A 338 -45.56 -26.12 42.52
N SER A 339 -46.43 -26.03 41.51
CA SER A 339 -46.92 -24.84 40.77
C SER A 339 -48.39 -24.57 41.23
N PRO A 340 -49.18 -23.52 40.85
CA PRO A 340 -49.05 -22.61 39.68
C PRO A 340 -49.59 -21.15 39.83
N ARG A 341 -49.45 -20.31 38.76
CA ARG A 341 -50.56 -19.64 38.00
C ARG A 341 -50.14 -18.38 37.18
N THR A 342 -50.12 -18.54 35.85
CA THR A 342 -50.44 -17.52 34.82
C THR A 342 -51.98 -17.47 34.62
N PRO A 343 -52.67 -16.50 33.93
CA PRO A 343 -52.42 -15.98 32.56
C PRO A 343 -52.74 -14.45 32.34
N ARG A 344 -52.51 -13.77 31.19
CA ARG A 344 -52.79 -14.07 29.75
C ARG A 344 -51.84 -13.34 28.75
N ARG A 345 -51.99 -13.72 27.47
CA ARG A 345 -51.33 -13.27 26.20
C ARG A 345 -52.38 -12.54 25.30
N PRO A 346 -52.15 -12.11 24.02
CA PRO A 346 -51.07 -12.41 23.03
C PRO A 346 -50.43 -11.13 22.37
N ALA A 347 -49.65 -11.12 21.27
CA ALA A 347 -49.26 -12.11 20.23
C ALA A 347 -47.79 -11.85 19.74
N MET A 348 -46.94 -12.85 19.41
CA MET A 348 -46.59 -13.41 18.07
C MET A 348 -45.92 -12.43 17.08
N SER A 349 -44.90 -12.75 16.25
CA SER A 349 -43.97 -13.91 16.06
C SER A 349 -42.96 -13.55 14.92
N GLN A 350 -41.89 -14.25 14.51
CA GLN A 350 -41.27 -15.56 14.86
C GLN A 350 -39.77 -15.65 14.42
N ALA A 351 -39.00 -16.55 15.08
CA ALA A 351 -37.87 -17.45 14.68
C ALA A 351 -37.22 -17.43 13.25
N SER A 352 -36.07 -18.07 12.95
CA SER A 352 -35.19 -19.04 13.66
C SER A 352 -33.80 -19.16 12.97
N TYR A 353 -32.78 -19.79 13.60
CA TYR A 353 -31.97 -20.92 13.04
C TYR A 353 -30.95 -21.48 14.08
N ALA A 354 -30.25 -22.58 13.76
CA ALA A 354 -29.79 -23.59 14.73
C ALA A 354 -28.26 -23.80 14.87
N ASN A 355 -27.87 -24.53 15.94
CA ASN A 355 -26.51 -24.95 16.27
C ASN A 355 -26.00 -26.15 15.44
N PHE A 356 -24.68 -26.39 15.47
CA PHE A 356 -24.10 -27.72 15.26
C PHE A 356 -22.84 -27.92 16.11
N THR A 357 -22.57 -29.16 16.53
CA THR A 357 -21.45 -29.57 17.41
C THR A 357 -20.80 -30.85 16.88
N MET A 358 -19.52 -31.09 17.18
CA MET A 358 -18.85 -32.38 16.96
C MET A 358 -17.86 -32.74 18.08
N GLU A 359 -17.51 -34.02 18.15
CA GLU A 359 -17.01 -34.70 19.35
C GLU A 359 -15.48 -34.92 19.36
N LYS A 360 -14.95 -35.27 20.54
CA LYS A 360 -13.60 -35.81 20.74
C LYS A 360 -13.57 -37.32 20.47
N ASN A 361 -12.41 -37.85 20.11
CA ASN A 361 -12.04 -39.24 20.35
C ASN A 361 -10.54 -39.34 20.68
N GLU A 362 -10.19 -40.17 21.65
CA GLU A 362 -8.82 -40.41 22.13
C GLU A 362 -8.63 -41.92 22.35
N LYS A 363 -7.40 -42.44 22.15
CA LYS A 363 -6.92 -43.68 22.77
C LYS A 363 -5.41 -43.89 22.61
N ASP A 364 -4.74 -44.01 23.76
CA ASP A 364 -3.74 -44.99 24.20
C ASP A 364 -2.62 -45.51 23.23
N VAL A 365 -1.42 -45.88 23.68
CA VAL A 365 -0.48 -45.41 24.75
C VAL A 365 0.77 -46.31 24.66
N GLY A 366 1.97 -45.79 24.96
CA GLY A 366 3.19 -46.62 25.04
C GLY A 366 4.37 -45.89 25.69
N LEU A 367 4.88 -46.40 26.81
CA LEU A 367 5.96 -45.77 27.58
C LEU A 367 7.34 -46.35 27.24
N THR A 368 8.36 -45.50 27.25
CA THR A 368 9.56 -45.62 28.13
C THR A 368 10.42 -44.35 28.06
N SER A 369 11.13 -44.04 29.14
CA SER A 369 12.10 -42.93 29.25
C SER A 369 13.16 -43.29 30.32
N PRO A 370 14.33 -42.60 30.40
CA PRO A 370 14.37 -41.28 31.04
C PRO A 370 15.43 -40.30 30.44
N SER A 371 15.70 -39.21 31.19
CA SER A 371 16.82 -38.24 31.07
C SER A 371 16.90 -37.36 29.81
N ASN A 372 16.08 -36.30 29.74
CA ASN A 372 16.48 -34.98 30.25
C ASN A 372 15.25 -34.05 30.40
N SER A 373 15.22 -33.25 31.47
CA SER A 373 13.98 -32.61 31.95
C SER A 373 13.83 -31.14 31.55
N SER A 374 12.93 -30.85 30.61
CA SER A 374 12.45 -29.49 30.30
C SER A 374 11.07 -29.51 29.64
N THR A 375 10.00 -29.16 30.36
CA THR A 375 8.61 -28.88 29.87
C THR A 375 7.70 -28.60 31.09
N PRO A 376 6.46 -28.10 30.92
CA PRO A 376 5.97 -27.18 29.88
C PRO A 376 5.20 -25.96 30.47
N GLY A 377 5.01 -24.91 29.66
CA GLY A 377 4.09 -23.79 29.93
C GLY A 377 3.10 -23.63 28.78
N SER A 378 1.85 -23.23 29.07
CA SER A 378 0.70 -23.25 28.16
C SER A 378 0.86 -22.43 26.86
N GLU A 379 0.54 -23.06 25.73
CA GLU A 379 0.41 -22.38 24.42
C GLU A 379 -0.92 -21.60 24.34
N SER A 380 -0.91 -20.31 24.63
CA SER A 380 -2.01 -19.39 24.26
C SER A 380 -1.58 -17.96 23.97
N ASP A 381 -0.49 -17.48 24.59
CA ASP A 381 -0.03 -16.10 24.45
C ASP A 381 1.21 -16.00 23.56
N ASN A 382 1.09 -15.32 22.42
CA ASN A 382 2.12 -14.53 21.71
C ASN A 382 1.75 -14.28 20.22
N ILE A 383 0.92 -13.26 19.93
CA ILE A 383 1.01 -12.53 18.65
C ILE A 383 0.91 -11.01 18.95
N ILE A 384 1.93 -10.49 19.63
CA ILE A 384 2.27 -9.07 19.48
C ILE A 384 2.70 -8.90 18.01
N VAL A 385 1.97 -8.08 17.25
CA VAL A 385 2.39 -7.72 15.89
C VAL A 385 3.46 -6.63 16.00
N GLU A 386 4.68 -7.06 16.34
CA GLU A 386 5.86 -6.33 15.91
C GLU A 386 5.84 -6.24 14.37
N HIS A 387 6.43 -5.16 13.83
CA HIS A 387 7.04 -5.26 12.51
C HIS A 387 8.31 -6.10 12.62
N GLU A 388 8.12 -7.42 12.80
CA GLU A 388 9.16 -8.43 12.75
C GLU A 388 9.98 -8.18 11.48
N LYS A 389 11.23 -7.72 11.65
CA LYS A 389 12.15 -7.48 10.54
C LYS A 389 12.66 -8.82 10.03
N LEU A 390 11.75 -9.54 9.35
CA LEU A 390 11.98 -10.85 8.78
C LEU A 390 13.37 -10.91 8.16
N GLY A 391 14.18 -11.85 8.63
CA GLY A 391 15.56 -12.02 8.15
C GLY A 391 15.60 -12.15 6.63
N LEU A 392 16.70 -11.75 6.00
CA LEU A 392 16.80 -11.65 4.54
C LEU A 392 16.31 -12.93 3.84
N TRP A 393 16.71 -14.10 4.33
CA TRP A 393 16.27 -15.41 3.84
C TRP A 393 14.76 -15.66 3.94
N THR A 394 14.09 -15.18 4.99
CA THR A 394 12.62 -15.27 5.15
C THR A 394 11.88 -14.29 4.24
N ARG A 395 12.49 -13.13 3.92
CA ARG A 395 11.97 -12.19 2.90
C ARG A 395 12.18 -12.72 1.47
N MET A 396 13.26 -13.45 1.24
CA MET A 396 13.61 -14.13 -0.01
C MET A 396 12.96 -15.53 -0.13
N GLY A 397 11.99 -15.88 0.72
CA GLY A 397 11.24 -17.13 0.56
C GLY A 397 11.99 -18.44 0.86
N CYS A 398 13.21 -18.35 1.40
CA CYS A 398 14.17 -19.45 1.54
C CYS A 398 14.05 -20.24 2.86
N THR A 399 13.09 -19.93 3.73
CA THR A 399 12.93 -20.55 5.05
C THR A 399 11.53 -21.15 5.22
N PRO A 400 11.32 -22.18 6.05
CA PRO A 400 9.97 -22.71 6.32
C PRO A 400 9.04 -21.64 6.91
N GLU A 401 9.59 -20.77 7.75
CA GLU A 401 9.01 -19.51 8.24
C GLU A 401 8.32 -18.70 7.13
N SER A 402 8.95 -18.58 5.96
CA SER A 402 8.48 -17.70 4.87
C SER A 402 7.10 -18.06 4.33
N PHE A 403 6.72 -19.35 4.41
CA PHE A 403 5.45 -19.88 3.95
C PHE A 403 4.33 -19.78 5.00
N LYS A 404 4.62 -19.35 6.23
CA LYS A 404 3.57 -19.09 7.24
C LYS A 404 2.71 -17.90 6.80
N ARG A 405 1.42 -17.93 7.15
CA ARG A 405 0.47 -16.85 6.84
C ARG A 405 0.89 -15.53 7.49
N ARG A 406 0.75 -14.41 6.78
CA ARG A 406 0.93 -13.06 7.36
C ARG A 406 -0.16 -12.78 8.40
N THR A 407 0.24 -12.24 9.56
CA THR A 407 -0.66 -11.87 10.67
C THR A 407 -1.20 -10.44 10.58
N VAL A 408 -0.59 -9.59 9.75
CA VAL A 408 -0.96 -8.17 9.55
C VAL A 408 -2.05 -8.03 8.48
N SER A 409 -2.93 -7.05 8.64
CA SER A 409 -4.07 -6.81 7.75
C SER A 409 -3.69 -6.25 6.37
N GLN A 410 -3.97 -7.06 5.34
CA GLN A 410 -4.44 -6.69 4.00
C GLN A 410 -3.55 -5.93 2.99
N ASP A 411 -2.38 -5.40 3.33
CA ASP A 411 -1.50 -4.79 2.31
C ASP A 411 -0.42 -5.72 1.73
N LEU A 412 -0.24 -5.62 0.40
CA LEU A 412 0.87 -6.25 -0.33
C LEU A 412 2.21 -5.62 0.05
N ASN A 413 3.31 -6.34 -0.17
CA ASN A 413 4.62 -5.92 0.27
C ASN A 413 5.18 -4.75 -0.58
N HIS A 414 5.13 -3.52 -0.04
CA HIS A 414 5.88 -2.36 -0.57
C HIS A 414 7.39 -2.65 -0.57
N THR A 415 7.87 -3.25 -1.65
CA THR A 415 9.23 -3.82 -1.76
C THR A 415 9.86 -3.61 -3.13
N LEU A 416 9.09 -3.14 -4.12
CA LEU A 416 9.60 -2.81 -5.44
C LEU A 416 10.18 -1.39 -5.44
N LYS A 417 11.51 -1.32 -5.48
CA LYS A 417 12.29 -0.09 -5.65
C LYS A 417 11.97 0.57 -7.00
N PRO A 418 12.14 1.90 -7.16
CA PRO A 418 11.89 2.60 -8.43
C PRO A 418 12.58 1.98 -9.65
N ARG A 419 13.80 1.43 -9.49
CA ARG A 419 14.53 0.73 -10.57
C ARG A 419 13.77 -0.50 -11.12
N HIS A 420 13.01 -1.21 -10.28
CA HIS A 420 12.23 -2.38 -10.68
C HIS A 420 11.03 -1.92 -11.51
N LEU A 421 10.29 -0.90 -11.07
CA LEU A 421 9.17 -0.31 -11.83
C LEU A 421 9.62 0.21 -13.21
N GLN A 422 10.80 0.85 -13.29
CA GLN A 422 11.36 1.32 -14.56
C GLN A 422 11.71 0.15 -15.50
N MET A 423 12.36 -0.90 -15.01
CA MET A 423 12.66 -2.08 -15.85
C MET A 423 11.39 -2.84 -16.26
N ILE A 424 10.39 -2.99 -15.37
CA ILE A 424 9.08 -3.58 -15.71
C ILE A 424 8.38 -2.77 -16.82
N ALA A 425 8.43 -1.43 -16.78
CA ALA A 425 7.82 -0.59 -17.80
C ALA A 425 8.56 -0.62 -19.15
N ILE A 426 9.90 -0.61 -19.13
CA ILE A 426 10.74 -0.56 -20.34
C ILE A 426 10.90 -1.95 -20.97
N GLY A 427 11.36 -2.95 -20.21
CA GLY A 427 11.69 -4.28 -20.73
C GLY A 427 10.66 -5.36 -20.42
N GLY A 428 9.79 -5.18 -19.42
CA GLY A 428 8.80 -6.18 -18.97
C GLY A 428 7.68 -6.54 -19.95
N SER A 429 7.60 -5.90 -21.11
CA SER A 429 6.74 -6.32 -22.24
C SER A 429 7.52 -6.82 -23.47
N ILE A 430 8.86 -6.85 -23.41
CA ILE A 430 9.70 -7.35 -24.50
C ILE A 430 9.87 -8.86 -24.30
N GLY A 431 9.28 -9.63 -25.22
CA GLY A 431 9.16 -11.10 -25.11
C GLY A 431 8.78 -11.77 -26.42
N ALA A 432 8.14 -12.95 -26.36
CA ALA A 432 7.82 -13.74 -27.54
C ALA A 432 7.05 -12.97 -28.61
N GLY A 433 6.08 -12.13 -28.23
CA GLY A 433 5.31 -11.32 -29.20
C GLY A 433 6.18 -10.38 -30.05
N PHE A 434 7.24 -9.82 -29.45
CA PHE A 434 8.19 -8.95 -30.16
C PHE A 434 9.23 -9.76 -30.97
N PHE A 435 9.88 -10.75 -30.35
CA PHE A 435 10.97 -11.47 -31.04
C PHE A 435 10.50 -12.54 -32.02
N VAL A 436 9.36 -13.18 -31.77
CA VAL A 436 8.91 -14.40 -32.48
C VAL A 436 7.56 -14.16 -33.19
N GLY A 437 6.60 -13.53 -32.51
CA GLY A 437 5.32 -13.12 -33.09
C GLY A 437 5.47 -12.15 -34.27
N SER A 438 6.48 -11.27 -34.22
CA SER A 438 6.84 -10.41 -35.36
C SER A 438 7.15 -11.18 -36.65
N GLY A 439 7.68 -12.41 -36.56
CA GLY A 439 7.92 -13.25 -37.73
C GLY A 439 6.63 -13.71 -38.41
N LYS A 440 5.63 -14.10 -37.60
CA LYS A 440 4.27 -14.39 -38.07
C LYS A 440 3.60 -13.14 -38.65
N ALA A 441 3.76 -11.99 -38.00
CA ALA A 441 3.23 -10.72 -38.50
C ALA A 441 3.83 -10.32 -39.87
N LEU A 442 5.15 -10.46 -40.01
CA LEU A 442 5.88 -10.23 -41.27
C LEU A 442 5.42 -11.19 -42.37
N ASN A 443 5.29 -12.48 -42.07
CA ASN A 443 4.78 -13.51 -42.99
C ASN A 443 3.32 -13.28 -43.40
N ASN A 444 2.47 -12.76 -42.51
CA ASN A 444 1.06 -12.52 -42.80
C ASN A 444 0.79 -11.22 -43.55
N GLY A 445 1.50 -10.13 -43.22
CA GLY A 445 1.20 -8.77 -43.71
C GLY A 445 2.28 -8.11 -44.56
N GLY A 446 3.52 -8.58 -44.55
CA GLY A 446 4.66 -7.88 -45.16
C GLY A 446 5.19 -6.71 -44.31
N PRO A 447 6.33 -6.10 -44.72
CA PRO A 447 7.10 -5.21 -43.86
C PRO A 447 6.45 -3.83 -43.62
N ALA A 448 5.66 -3.30 -44.55
CA ALA A 448 4.92 -2.06 -44.31
C ALA A 448 3.77 -2.27 -43.33
N THR A 449 3.01 -3.35 -43.48
CA THR A 449 1.97 -3.76 -42.53
C THR A 449 2.53 -3.92 -41.12
N LEU A 450 3.67 -4.60 -40.98
CA LEU A 450 4.36 -4.80 -39.70
C LEU A 450 4.62 -3.46 -39.00
N LEU A 451 5.08 -2.43 -39.70
CA LEU A 451 5.30 -1.11 -39.11
C LEU A 451 4.01 -0.32 -38.86
N ILE A 452 3.06 -0.35 -39.79
CA ILE A 452 1.81 0.40 -39.70
C ILE A 452 0.99 -0.07 -38.49
N ASP A 453 0.81 -1.37 -38.32
CA ASP A 453 0.05 -1.95 -37.22
C ASP A 453 0.72 -1.69 -35.88
N PHE A 454 2.04 -1.92 -35.77
CA PHE A 454 2.77 -1.65 -34.52
C PHE A 454 2.84 -0.15 -34.20
N ALA A 455 2.80 0.75 -35.19
CA ALA A 455 2.69 2.19 -34.97
C ALA A 455 1.29 2.60 -34.48
N ILE A 456 0.22 2.09 -35.11
CA ILE A 456 -1.18 2.34 -34.69
C ILE A 456 -1.42 1.81 -33.27
N MET A 457 -0.97 0.58 -33.00
CA MET A 457 -1.06 -0.06 -31.70
C MET A 457 -0.15 0.63 -30.66
N GLY A 458 1.00 1.18 -31.09
CA GLY A 458 1.86 2.04 -30.29
C GLY A 458 1.15 3.33 -29.84
N VAL A 459 0.47 4.03 -30.75
CA VAL A 459 -0.34 5.22 -30.42
C VAL A 459 -1.49 4.85 -29.49
N MET A 460 -2.14 3.70 -29.71
CA MET A 460 -3.21 3.20 -28.86
C MET A 460 -2.71 2.92 -27.42
N ILE A 461 -1.65 2.10 -27.25
CA ILE A 461 -1.14 1.73 -25.92
C ILE A 461 -0.54 2.92 -25.18
N PHE A 462 0.09 3.89 -25.86
CA PHE A 462 0.51 5.16 -25.26
C PHE A 462 -0.67 5.86 -24.56
N ASN A 463 -1.82 5.99 -25.24
CA ASN A 463 -3.00 6.63 -24.68
C ASN A 463 -3.62 5.83 -23.50
N VAL A 464 -3.70 4.51 -23.63
CA VAL A 464 -4.18 3.60 -22.57
C VAL A 464 -3.35 3.74 -21.30
N VAL A 465 -2.02 3.79 -21.42
CA VAL A 465 -1.11 3.78 -20.27
C VAL A 465 -1.07 5.13 -19.55
N TYR A 466 -1.17 6.25 -20.28
CA TYR A 466 -1.35 7.55 -19.64
C TYR A 466 -2.69 7.66 -18.89
N ALA A 467 -3.78 7.10 -19.44
CA ALA A 467 -5.07 7.02 -18.78
C ALA A 467 -5.03 6.12 -17.53
N LEU A 468 -4.36 4.97 -17.61
CA LEU A 468 -4.07 4.08 -16.48
C LEU A 468 -3.27 4.80 -15.37
N GLY A 469 -2.25 5.57 -15.76
CA GLY A 469 -1.42 6.34 -14.83
C GLY A 469 -2.18 7.38 -14.04
N GLU A 470 -3.06 8.12 -14.71
CA GLU A 470 -3.91 9.11 -14.05
C GLU A 470 -4.83 8.46 -13.01
N LEU A 471 -5.51 7.36 -13.39
CA LEU A 471 -6.34 6.59 -12.47
C LEU A 471 -5.54 6.02 -11.28
N ALA A 472 -4.35 5.47 -11.52
CA ALA A 472 -3.53 4.82 -10.49
C ALA A 472 -2.75 5.79 -9.58
N VAL A 473 -2.50 7.04 -10.01
CA VAL A 473 -1.98 8.09 -9.13
C VAL A 473 -3.09 8.66 -8.24
N MET A 474 -4.33 8.76 -8.74
CA MET A 474 -5.49 9.19 -7.96
C MET A 474 -5.95 8.13 -6.94
N TYR A 475 -6.07 6.87 -7.39
CA TYR A 475 -6.63 5.75 -6.62
C TYR A 475 -5.66 4.56 -6.63
N PRO A 476 -4.63 4.55 -5.76
CA PRO A 476 -3.68 3.44 -5.67
C PRO A 476 -4.33 2.23 -4.98
N VAL A 477 -4.91 1.31 -5.76
CA VAL A 477 -5.69 0.18 -5.25
C VAL A 477 -5.05 -1.18 -5.54
N SER A 478 -5.05 -2.05 -4.52
CA SER A 478 -4.63 -3.45 -4.66
C SER A 478 -5.48 -4.19 -5.70
N GLY A 479 -4.82 -4.97 -6.57
CA GLY A 479 -5.45 -5.73 -7.66
C GLY A 479 -5.39 -5.09 -9.05
N GLY A 480 -5.05 -3.80 -9.14
CA GLY A 480 -4.91 -3.10 -10.41
C GLY A 480 -6.25 -2.80 -11.10
N PHE A 481 -6.20 -2.50 -12.39
CA PHE A 481 -7.17 -1.64 -13.08
C PHE A 481 -8.58 -2.20 -13.33
N TYR A 482 -8.83 -3.50 -13.15
CA TYR A 482 -10.21 -4.02 -13.21
C TYR A 482 -11.07 -3.38 -12.11
N THR A 483 -10.46 -2.95 -10.99
CA THR A 483 -11.13 -2.18 -9.93
C THR A 483 -11.64 -0.82 -10.41
N TYR A 484 -10.93 -0.14 -11.31
CA TYR A 484 -11.42 1.08 -11.98
C TYR A 484 -12.63 0.76 -12.88
N SER A 485 -12.70 -0.46 -13.42
CA SER A 485 -13.87 -0.92 -14.18
C SER A 485 -15.07 -1.16 -13.24
N THR A 486 -14.86 -1.79 -12.08
CA THR A 486 -15.86 -1.92 -11.01
C THR A 486 -16.37 -0.56 -10.52
N ARG A 487 -15.48 0.43 -10.34
CA ARG A 487 -15.79 1.74 -9.74
C ARG A 487 -16.38 2.75 -10.72
N PHE A 488 -15.87 2.82 -11.95
CA PHE A 488 -16.23 3.85 -12.92
C PHE A 488 -17.12 3.36 -14.07
N ILE A 489 -17.38 2.05 -14.16
CA ILE A 489 -18.22 1.48 -15.23
C ILE A 489 -19.43 0.74 -14.66
N ASP A 490 -19.22 -0.47 -14.15
CA ASP A 490 -20.24 -1.45 -13.81
C ASP A 490 -19.59 -2.58 -12.98
N PRO A 491 -20.15 -3.00 -11.82
CA PRO A 491 -19.52 -4.02 -10.95
C PRO A 491 -19.45 -5.43 -11.54
N SER A 492 -20.31 -5.74 -12.52
CA SER A 492 -20.37 -7.00 -13.26
C SER A 492 -19.34 -7.01 -14.39
N TRP A 493 -19.14 -5.85 -15.04
CA TRP A 493 -18.05 -5.64 -16.00
C TRP A 493 -16.68 -5.67 -15.30
N GLY A 494 -16.57 -5.10 -14.10
CA GLY A 494 -15.39 -5.23 -13.25
C GLY A 494 -15.03 -6.68 -12.92
N PHE A 495 -16.02 -7.51 -12.58
CA PHE A 495 -15.85 -8.96 -12.41
C PHE A 495 -15.34 -9.64 -13.69
N ALA A 496 -15.94 -9.33 -14.84
CA ALA A 496 -15.52 -9.89 -16.13
C ALA A 496 -14.09 -9.49 -16.52
N MET A 497 -13.72 -8.21 -16.34
CA MET A 497 -12.38 -7.70 -16.65
C MET A 497 -11.31 -8.25 -15.71
N GLY A 498 -11.64 -8.49 -14.44
CA GLY A 498 -10.73 -9.16 -13.51
C GLY A 498 -10.43 -10.60 -13.94
N TRP A 499 -11.47 -11.40 -14.21
CA TRP A 499 -11.26 -12.78 -14.67
C TRP A 499 -10.60 -12.85 -16.05
N ASN A 500 -10.96 -11.96 -16.99
CA ASN A 500 -10.29 -11.79 -18.28
C ASN A 500 -8.77 -11.58 -18.10
N TYR A 501 -8.36 -10.71 -17.18
CA TYR A 501 -6.95 -10.43 -16.93
C TYR A 501 -6.22 -11.57 -16.19
N VAL A 502 -6.90 -12.33 -15.33
CA VAL A 502 -6.37 -13.59 -14.77
C VAL A 502 -6.14 -14.62 -15.87
N PHE A 503 -7.10 -14.84 -16.77
CA PHE A 503 -6.96 -15.80 -17.87
C PHE A 503 -5.93 -15.36 -18.92
N GLN A 504 -5.82 -14.05 -19.21
CA GLN A 504 -4.75 -13.48 -20.04
C GLN A 504 -3.38 -13.95 -19.54
N TRP A 505 -3.06 -13.71 -18.27
CA TRP A 505 -1.77 -14.13 -17.70
C TRP A 505 -1.62 -15.65 -17.52
N ALA A 506 -2.70 -16.36 -17.19
CA ALA A 506 -2.69 -17.83 -17.10
C ALA A 506 -2.43 -18.50 -18.46
N VAL A 507 -2.77 -17.84 -19.57
CA VAL A 507 -2.51 -18.31 -20.95
C VAL A 507 -1.16 -17.84 -21.48
N VAL A 508 -0.63 -16.70 -21.01
CA VAL A 508 0.73 -16.25 -21.34
C VAL A 508 1.79 -17.23 -20.85
N LEU A 509 1.68 -17.78 -19.63
CA LEU A 509 2.68 -18.73 -19.11
C LEU A 509 2.90 -19.96 -20.02
N PRO A 510 1.88 -20.75 -20.40
CA PRO A 510 2.07 -21.88 -21.31
C PRO A 510 2.47 -21.43 -22.73
N LEU A 511 2.05 -20.25 -23.20
CA LEU A 511 2.49 -19.71 -24.50
C LEU A 511 4.01 -19.51 -24.51
N GLU A 512 4.55 -18.85 -23.50
CA GLU A 512 5.99 -18.62 -23.35
C GLU A 512 6.75 -19.96 -23.23
N LEU A 513 6.22 -20.96 -22.50
CA LEU A 513 6.81 -22.31 -22.46
C LEU A 513 6.83 -23.03 -23.81
N VAL A 514 5.84 -22.80 -24.67
CA VAL A 514 5.82 -23.30 -26.05
C VAL A 514 6.86 -22.58 -26.93
N VAL A 515 7.07 -21.28 -26.71
CA VAL A 515 8.12 -20.52 -27.42
C VAL A 515 9.52 -20.96 -26.99
N ALA A 516 9.73 -21.27 -25.71
CA ALA A 516 10.99 -21.85 -25.23
C ALA A 516 11.35 -23.13 -26.00
N SER A 517 10.40 -24.06 -26.16
CA SER A 517 10.70 -25.40 -26.65
C SER A 517 11.12 -25.42 -28.12
N PHE A 518 10.45 -24.68 -29.01
CA PHE A 518 10.90 -24.56 -30.40
C PHE A 518 12.11 -23.63 -30.58
N THR A 519 12.31 -22.65 -29.69
CA THR A 519 13.56 -21.83 -29.68
C THR A 519 14.78 -22.69 -29.36
N VAL A 520 14.70 -23.61 -28.38
CA VAL A 520 15.81 -24.54 -28.09
C VAL A 520 15.99 -25.60 -29.20
N GLY A 521 14.91 -25.94 -29.91
CA GLY A 521 14.94 -26.76 -31.12
C GLY A 521 15.87 -26.24 -32.23
N TYR A 522 16.29 -24.97 -32.18
CA TYR A 522 17.32 -24.40 -33.06
C TYR A 522 18.67 -25.13 -32.98
N TRP A 523 19.07 -25.59 -31.78
CA TRP A 523 20.35 -26.28 -31.57
C TRP A 523 20.22 -27.80 -31.53
N ASN A 524 19.11 -28.34 -30.99
CA ASN A 524 18.89 -29.77 -30.84
C ASN A 524 17.42 -30.14 -31.11
N PRO A 525 17.04 -30.38 -32.39
CA PRO A 525 15.65 -30.66 -32.76
C PRO A 525 15.16 -32.05 -32.31
N ASP A 526 16.07 -33.01 -32.08
CA ASP A 526 15.73 -34.40 -31.73
C ASP A 526 15.30 -34.59 -30.26
N ILE A 527 15.47 -33.57 -29.41
CA ILE A 527 15.12 -33.64 -27.99
C ILE A 527 13.63 -33.36 -27.81
N ASN A 528 12.92 -34.28 -27.14
CA ASN A 528 11.48 -34.16 -26.90
C ASN A 528 11.13 -32.83 -26.20
N VAL A 529 10.24 -32.06 -26.83
CA VAL A 529 9.67 -30.78 -26.39
C VAL A 529 9.23 -30.77 -24.91
N ALA A 530 8.76 -31.89 -24.37
CA ALA A 530 8.39 -32.04 -22.97
C ALA A 530 9.54 -31.68 -22.01
N VAL A 531 10.78 -32.04 -22.34
CA VAL A 531 11.96 -31.79 -21.50
C VAL A 531 12.21 -30.29 -21.35
N TRP A 532 12.08 -29.53 -22.43
CA TRP A 532 12.24 -28.08 -22.41
C TRP A 532 11.09 -27.39 -21.65
N ILE A 533 9.85 -27.83 -21.85
CA ILE A 533 8.70 -27.31 -21.09
C ILE A 533 8.88 -27.58 -19.58
N SER A 534 9.32 -28.79 -19.20
CA SER A 534 9.64 -29.14 -17.81
C SER A 534 10.74 -28.24 -17.23
N LEU A 535 11.83 -28.04 -17.97
CA LEU A 535 12.98 -27.24 -17.54
C LEU A 535 12.59 -25.76 -17.31
N PHE A 536 11.94 -25.13 -18.27
CA PHE A 536 11.57 -23.72 -18.19
C PHE A 536 10.47 -23.48 -17.14
N LEU A 537 9.51 -24.40 -16.98
CA LEU A 537 8.53 -24.33 -15.90
C LEU A 537 9.21 -24.47 -14.54
N ALA A 538 10.16 -25.39 -14.37
CA ALA A 538 10.92 -25.54 -13.13
C ALA A 538 11.73 -24.27 -12.78
N VAL A 539 12.36 -23.61 -13.76
CA VAL A 539 13.04 -22.32 -13.56
C VAL A 539 12.06 -21.23 -13.11
N ILE A 540 10.89 -21.12 -13.74
CA ILE A 540 9.86 -20.13 -13.36
C ILE A 540 9.31 -20.42 -11.95
N VAL A 541 9.10 -21.68 -11.58
CA VAL A 541 8.74 -22.10 -10.21
C VAL A 541 9.82 -21.64 -9.22
N ILE A 542 11.10 -21.93 -9.49
CA ILE A 542 12.23 -21.54 -8.63
C ILE A 542 12.30 -20.03 -8.43
N VAL A 543 12.15 -19.22 -9.49
CA VAL A 543 12.14 -17.75 -9.38
C VAL A 543 10.96 -17.27 -8.51
N ASN A 544 9.79 -17.90 -8.61
CA ASN A 544 8.62 -17.54 -7.80
C ASN A 544 8.72 -18.00 -6.33
N VAL A 545 9.54 -19.00 -6.00
CA VAL A 545 9.89 -19.30 -4.60
C VAL A 545 10.56 -18.09 -3.93
N PHE A 546 11.41 -17.34 -4.64
CA PHE A 546 12.02 -16.11 -4.11
C PHE A 546 11.05 -14.91 -4.00
N GLY A 547 9.79 -15.07 -4.41
CA GLY A 547 8.71 -14.11 -4.19
C GLY A 547 8.87 -12.76 -4.89
N VAL A 548 8.30 -11.71 -4.29
CA VAL A 548 8.22 -10.36 -4.91
C VAL A 548 9.61 -9.78 -5.21
N LEU A 549 10.57 -10.03 -4.32
CA LEU A 549 11.97 -9.61 -4.50
C LEU A 549 12.67 -10.45 -5.57
N GLY A 550 12.46 -11.77 -5.58
CA GLY A 550 12.94 -12.66 -6.63
C GLY A 550 12.47 -12.24 -8.02
N PHE A 551 11.17 -11.97 -8.17
CA PHE A 551 10.59 -11.40 -9.39
C PHE A 551 11.26 -10.06 -9.77
N GLY A 552 11.32 -9.11 -8.83
CA GLY A 552 11.82 -7.76 -9.10
C GLY A 552 13.29 -7.69 -9.51
N GLU A 553 14.15 -8.54 -8.94
CA GLU A 553 15.56 -8.64 -9.33
C GLU A 553 15.73 -9.44 -10.64
N ALA A 554 14.99 -10.55 -10.82
CA ALA A 554 15.05 -11.35 -12.05
C ALA A 554 14.60 -10.53 -13.28
N GLU A 555 13.48 -9.81 -13.18
CA GLU A 555 13.00 -8.95 -14.26
C GLU A 555 13.93 -7.75 -14.49
N PHE A 556 14.55 -7.19 -13.45
CA PHE A 556 15.53 -6.12 -13.61
C PHE A 556 16.71 -6.57 -14.48
N TRP A 557 17.33 -7.71 -14.18
CA TRP A 557 18.48 -8.21 -14.94
C TRP A 557 18.10 -8.72 -16.34
N ALA A 558 16.97 -9.43 -16.47
CA ALA A 558 16.45 -9.85 -17.77
C ALA A 558 16.14 -8.64 -18.66
N SER A 559 15.52 -7.58 -18.13
CA SER A 559 15.26 -6.35 -18.86
C SER A 559 16.53 -5.62 -19.29
N VAL A 560 17.55 -5.48 -18.42
CA VAL A 560 18.84 -4.88 -18.82
C VAL A 560 19.47 -5.65 -19.99
N LEU A 561 19.46 -6.98 -19.93
CA LEU A 561 20.03 -7.83 -20.99
C LEU A 561 19.23 -7.75 -22.31
N LYS A 562 17.89 -7.84 -22.24
CA LYS A 562 16.97 -7.66 -23.38
C LYS A 562 17.23 -6.34 -24.11
N LEU A 563 17.26 -5.25 -23.36
CA LEU A 563 17.40 -3.90 -23.91
C LEU A 563 18.77 -3.68 -24.56
N PHE A 564 19.83 -4.20 -23.94
CA PHE A 564 21.17 -4.17 -24.51
C PHE A 564 21.25 -4.94 -25.85
N ALA A 565 20.65 -6.13 -25.91
CA ALA A 565 20.62 -6.94 -27.13
C ALA A 565 19.81 -6.29 -28.28
N VAL A 566 18.66 -5.67 -27.99
CA VAL A 566 17.88 -4.94 -29.01
C VAL A 566 18.65 -3.70 -29.50
N CYS A 567 19.36 -2.99 -28.61
CA CYS A 567 20.24 -1.89 -29.02
C CYS A 567 21.39 -2.37 -29.93
N ILE A 568 22.03 -3.51 -29.63
CA ILE A 568 23.02 -4.12 -30.53
C ILE A 568 22.38 -4.46 -31.88
N PHE A 569 21.20 -5.10 -31.88
CA PHE A 569 20.50 -5.47 -33.12
C PHE A 569 20.17 -4.27 -34.00
N MET A 570 19.78 -3.12 -33.43
CA MET A 570 19.55 -1.89 -34.22
C MET A 570 20.85 -1.34 -34.83
N VAL A 571 21.98 -1.40 -34.13
CA VAL A 571 23.29 -0.96 -34.66
C VAL A 571 23.81 -1.91 -35.74
N VAL A 572 23.75 -3.22 -35.48
CA VAL A 572 24.11 -4.27 -36.46
C VAL A 572 23.20 -4.16 -37.69
N GLY A 573 21.88 -4.06 -37.48
CA GLY A 573 20.90 -3.94 -38.56
C GLY A 573 21.13 -2.72 -39.46
N LEU A 574 21.54 -1.58 -38.89
CA LEU A 574 21.95 -0.42 -39.68
C LEU A 574 23.18 -0.70 -40.56
N VAL A 575 24.21 -1.34 -39.99
CA VAL A 575 25.42 -1.72 -40.73
C VAL A 575 25.11 -2.70 -41.85
N LEU A 576 24.26 -3.71 -41.60
CA LEU A 576 23.84 -4.69 -42.60
C LEU A 576 22.99 -4.05 -43.72
N VAL A 577 22.02 -3.18 -43.39
CA VAL A 577 21.24 -2.44 -44.39
C VAL A 577 22.14 -1.57 -45.29
N CYS A 578 23.21 -1.00 -44.72
CA CYS A 578 24.22 -0.24 -45.47
C CYS A 578 25.20 -1.11 -46.28
N GLY A 579 25.18 -2.44 -46.15
CA GLY A 579 26.09 -3.36 -46.87
C GLY A 579 27.42 -3.62 -46.18
N GLY A 580 27.54 -3.36 -44.88
CA GLY A 580 28.75 -3.62 -44.08
C GLY A 580 28.84 -5.03 -43.49
N GLY A 581 28.15 -6.02 -44.08
CA GLY A 581 28.16 -7.40 -43.61
C GLY A 581 29.40 -8.21 -44.01
N PRO A 582 29.68 -9.33 -43.33
CA PRO A 582 30.69 -10.31 -43.74
C PRO A 582 30.56 -10.76 -45.20
N SER A 583 31.69 -10.97 -45.89
CA SER A 583 31.73 -11.33 -47.33
C SER A 583 31.19 -12.72 -47.66
N ASN A 584 30.89 -13.54 -46.66
CA ASN A 584 30.19 -14.83 -46.75
C ASN A 584 28.67 -14.71 -46.48
N GLY A 585 28.17 -13.52 -46.14
CA GLY A 585 26.76 -13.24 -45.85
C GLY A 585 26.04 -12.44 -46.93
N LEU A 586 24.71 -12.44 -46.86
CA LEU A 586 23.81 -11.79 -47.83
C LEU A 586 23.91 -10.26 -47.86
N TYR A 587 24.36 -9.63 -46.77
CA TYR A 587 24.42 -8.18 -46.60
C TYR A 587 25.83 -7.60 -46.83
N SER A 588 26.63 -8.24 -47.70
CA SER A 588 27.98 -7.82 -48.10
C SER A 588 28.02 -6.75 -49.20
N GLU A 589 26.86 -6.40 -49.76
CA GLU A 589 26.63 -5.22 -50.60
C GLU A 589 25.45 -4.39 -50.08
N TYR A 590 25.28 -3.16 -50.56
CA TYR A 590 24.23 -2.25 -50.10
C TYR A 590 22.83 -2.86 -50.27
N TRP A 591 22.25 -3.31 -49.15
CA TRP A 591 20.98 -4.02 -49.15
C TRP A 591 19.79 -3.06 -49.26
N GLY A 592 19.81 -1.95 -48.51
CA GLY A 592 18.75 -0.94 -48.52
C GLY A 592 17.38 -1.52 -48.18
N ALA A 593 16.38 -1.20 -49.01
CA ALA A 593 14.97 -1.58 -48.81
C ALA A 593 14.43 -2.55 -49.88
N ARG A 594 15.28 -3.40 -50.49
CA ARG A 594 14.90 -4.33 -51.58
C ARG A 594 13.59 -5.09 -51.31
N LEU A 595 13.45 -5.62 -50.09
CA LEU A 595 12.32 -6.43 -49.64
C LEU A 595 10.98 -5.69 -49.57
N TRP A 596 10.98 -4.36 -49.63
CA TRP A 596 9.77 -3.54 -49.72
C TRP A 596 9.24 -3.42 -51.15
N TYR A 597 10.06 -3.72 -52.16
CA TYR A 597 9.70 -3.70 -53.57
C TYR A 597 9.42 -5.12 -54.10
N ASP A 598 10.25 -6.10 -53.71
CA ASP A 598 10.12 -7.52 -54.09
C ASP A 598 10.47 -8.40 -52.88
N PRO A 599 9.57 -9.28 -52.37
CA PRO A 599 8.23 -9.61 -52.87
C PRO A 599 7.16 -8.53 -52.60
N GLY A 600 7.52 -7.45 -51.90
CA GLY A 600 6.68 -6.25 -51.77
C GLY A 600 6.18 -5.93 -50.36
N ALA A 601 5.88 -4.66 -50.16
CA ALA A 601 5.57 -4.04 -48.87
C ALA A 601 4.32 -4.59 -48.14
N PHE A 602 3.29 -5.02 -48.88
CA PHE A 602 1.97 -5.40 -48.35
C PHE A 602 1.56 -6.81 -48.79
N LYS A 603 2.06 -7.83 -48.10
CA LYS A 603 1.66 -9.23 -48.32
C LYS A 603 0.20 -9.42 -47.87
N ASN A 604 -0.60 -10.15 -48.66
CA ASN A 604 -2.04 -10.33 -48.45
C ASN A 604 -2.90 -9.05 -48.40
N GLY A 605 -2.36 -7.89 -48.78
CA GLY A 605 -3.09 -6.61 -48.87
C GLY A 605 -3.78 -6.19 -47.56
N PHE A 606 -4.94 -5.54 -47.67
CA PHE A 606 -5.73 -5.09 -46.50
C PHE A 606 -6.10 -6.22 -45.53
N LYS A 607 -6.27 -7.44 -46.03
CA LYS A 607 -6.53 -8.62 -45.19
C LYS A 607 -5.30 -9.06 -44.40
N GLY A 608 -4.09 -8.87 -44.96
CA GLY A 608 -2.83 -8.94 -44.24
C GLY A 608 -2.80 -7.95 -43.08
N VAL A 609 -3.14 -6.68 -43.34
CA VAL A 609 -3.27 -5.61 -42.31
C VAL A 609 -4.21 -6.04 -41.18
N CYS A 610 -5.46 -6.41 -41.48
CA CYS A 610 -6.40 -6.84 -40.43
C CYS A 610 -5.90 -8.01 -39.57
N SER A 611 -5.00 -8.86 -40.08
CA SER A 611 -4.50 -10.04 -39.38
C SER A 611 -3.31 -9.78 -38.43
N VAL A 612 -2.65 -8.63 -38.53
CA VAL A 612 -1.44 -8.33 -37.76
C VAL A 612 -1.75 -7.66 -36.41
N PHE A 613 -2.82 -6.85 -36.32
CA PHE A 613 -3.21 -6.13 -35.11
C PHE A 613 -3.25 -6.97 -33.82
N VAL A 614 -3.76 -8.21 -33.84
CA VAL A 614 -3.80 -9.06 -32.63
C VAL A 614 -2.42 -9.61 -32.25
N THR A 615 -1.52 -9.79 -33.22
CA THR A 615 -0.12 -10.11 -32.94
C THR A 615 0.61 -8.91 -32.34
N ALA A 616 0.33 -7.70 -32.83
CA ALA A 616 0.79 -6.46 -32.22
C ALA A 616 0.18 -6.21 -30.82
N ALA A 617 -1.10 -6.56 -30.60
CA ALA A 617 -1.76 -6.48 -29.29
C ALA A 617 -1.09 -7.41 -28.27
N PHE A 618 -0.84 -8.67 -28.66
CA PHE A 618 -0.07 -9.59 -27.83
C PHE A 618 1.35 -9.04 -27.54
N ALA A 619 2.04 -8.51 -28.55
CA ALA A 619 3.39 -7.97 -28.40
C ALA A 619 3.50 -6.70 -27.54
N PHE A 620 2.41 -5.95 -27.33
CA PHE A 620 2.32 -4.82 -26.39
C PHE A 620 1.67 -5.16 -25.03
N SER A 621 1.13 -6.38 -24.87
CA SER A 621 0.59 -6.91 -23.61
C SER A 621 1.61 -6.82 -22.47
N GLY A 622 1.14 -6.67 -21.23
CA GLY A 622 2.01 -6.52 -20.06
C GLY A 622 2.55 -5.11 -19.84
N THR A 623 2.31 -4.17 -20.75
CA THR A 623 2.63 -2.75 -20.50
C THR A 623 1.86 -2.20 -19.31
N GLU A 624 0.58 -2.58 -19.20
CA GLU A 624 -0.32 -2.25 -18.11
C GLU A 624 0.10 -2.85 -16.75
N LEU A 625 1.06 -3.80 -16.73
CA LEU A 625 1.61 -4.37 -15.50
C LEU A 625 2.31 -3.33 -14.63
N VAL A 626 2.81 -2.22 -15.22
CA VAL A 626 3.34 -1.08 -14.45
C VAL A 626 2.31 -0.49 -13.49
N GLY A 627 1.02 -0.52 -13.85
CA GLY A 627 -0.08 -0.06 -12.99
C GLY A 627 -0.42 -1.03 -11.85
N LEU A 628 -0.09 -2.32 -11.99
CA LEU A 628 -0.21 -3.31 -10.92
C LEU A 628 1.00 -3.26 -9.98
N ALA A 629 2.21 -3.21 -10.54
CA ALA A 629 3.46 -3.04 -9.79
C ALA A 629 3.53 -1.70 -9.04
N ALA A 630 2.79 -0.68 -9.48
CA ALA A 630 2.62 0.57 -8.76
C ALA A 630 2.05 0.39 -7.34
N ALA A 631 1.15 -0.58 -7.11
CA ALA A 631 0.60 -0.83 -5.77
C ALA A 631 1.69 -1.32 -4.78
N GLU A 632 2.70 -2.05 -5.26
CA GLU A 632 3.81 -2.60 -4.47
C GLU A 632 5.03 -1.68 -4.38
N SER A 633 4.90 -0.42 -4.79
CA SER A 633 5.96 0.59 -4.69
C SER A 633 5.84 1.47 -3.45
N GLU A 634 6.97 1.86 -2.87
CA GLU A 634 7.05 2.73 -1.69
C GLU A 634 6.50 4.14 -1.95
N ASN A 635 6.63 4.67 -3.18
CA ASN A 635 6.10 5.98 -3.54
C ASN A 635 5.57 6.00 -5.00
N PRO A 636 4.34 5.50 -5.22
CA PRO A 636 3.77 5.37 -6.57
C PRO A 636 3.60 6.72 -7.26
N ALA A 637 3.17 7.75 -6.53
CA ALA A 637 2.99 9.11 -7.05
C ALA A 637 4.29 9.77 -7.55
N LYS A 638 5.47 9.29 -7.12
CA LYS A 638 6.77 9.71 -7.65
C LYS A 638 7.31 8.76 -8.73
N ALA A 639 7.13 7.45 -8.56
CA ALA A 639 7.73 6.44 -9.44
C ALA A 639 6.93 6.20 -10.74
N LEU A 640 5.59 6.13 -10.65
CA LEU A 640 4.73 5.76 -11.76
C LEU A 640 4.75 6.78 -12.93
N PRO A 641 4.71 8.11 -12.71
CA PRO A 641 4.80 9.08 -13.82
C PRO A 641 6.07 8.92 -14.68
N GLY A 642 7.22 8.62 -14.05
CA GLY A 642 8.48 8.40 -14.78
C GLY A 642 8.47 7.09 -15.57
N ALA A 643 7.98 6.01 -14.97
CA ALA A 643 7.85 4.71 -15.64
C ALA A 643 6.88 4.77 -16.84
N ILE A 644 5.82 5.59 -16.76
CA ILE A 644 4.86 5.77 -17.86
C ILE A 644 5.44 6.52 -19.05
N LYS A 645 6.19 7.62 -18.83
CA LYS A 645 6.83 8.34 -19.94
C LYS A 645 7.80 7.45 -20.73
N GLN A 646 8.52 6.58 -20.03
CA GLN A 646 9.47 5.63 -20.63
C GLN A 646 8.83 4.65 -21.63
N VAL A 647 7.51 4.40 -21.55
CA VAL A 647 6.77 3.59 -22.53
C VAL A 647 6.81 4.20 -23.93
N PHE A 648 6.88 5.53 -24.07
CA PHE A 648 7.07 6.19 -25.39
C PHE A 648 8.35 5.72 -26.08
N TRP A 649 9.49 5.82 -25.38
CA TRP A 649 10.80 5.42 -25.90
C TRP A 649 10.85 3.94 -26.25
N ARG A 650 10.20 3.10 -25.43
CA ARG A 650 10.08 1.67 -25.69
C ARG A 650 9.31 1.39 -26.98
N ILE A 651 8.16 2.03 -27.20
CA ILE A 651 7.39 1.92 -28.45
C ILE A 651 8.26 2.35 -29.65
N THR A 652 8.79 3.58 -29.60
CA THR A 652 9.44 4.20 -30.77
C THR A 652 10.75 3.53 -31.15
N LEU A 653 11.64 3.22 -30.19
CA LEU A 653 12.92 2.58 -30.51
C LEU A 653 12.75 1.08 -30.74
N PHE A 654 12.30 0.34 -29.73
CA PHE A 654 12.40 -1.13 -29.79
C PHE A 654 11.38 -1.73 -30.75
N TYR A 655 10.13 -1.27 -30.75
CA TYR A 655 9.14 -1.77 -31.69
C TYR A 655 9.29 -1.14 -33.08
N ILE A 656 9.23 0.20 -33.23
CA ILE A 656 9.22 0.78 -34.59
C ILE A 656 10.59 0.69 -35.29
N VAL A 657 11.69 1.09 -34.66
CA VAL A 657 13.02 1.00 -35.30
C VAL A 657 13.53 -0.45 -35.34
N GLY A 658 13.29 -1.26 -34.30
CA GLY A 658 13.64 -2.68 -34.30
C GLY A 658 12.91 -3.48 -35.39
N LEU A 659 11.59 -3.31 -35.55
CA LEU A 659 10.82 -3.98 -36.60
C LEU A 659 11.06 -3.39 -38.00
N LEU A 660 11.54 -2.14 -38.10
CA LEU A 660 11.99 -1.57 -39.38
C LEU A 660 13.21 -2.34 -39.89
N PHE A 661 14.21 -2.60 -39.05
CA PHE A 661 15.36 -3.42 -39.46
C PHE A 661 14.96 -4.86 -39.79
N VAL A 662 14.05 -5.48 -39.04
CA VAL A 662 13.46 -6.78 -39.40
C VAL A 662 12.82 -6.73 -40.80
N GLY A 663 11.97 -5.73 -41.07
CA GLY A 663 11.29 -5.57 -42.36
C GLY A 663 12.19 -5.13 -43.52
N LEU A 664 13.41 -4.66 -43.25
CA LEU A 664 14.43 -4.35 -44.27
C LEU A 664 15.32 -5.56 -44.58
N LEU A 665 15.60 -6.42 -43.58
CA LEU A 665 16.58 -7.51 -43.67
C LEU A 665 15.98 -8.89 -43.97
N VAL A 666 14.77 -9.18 -43.48
CA VAL A 666 14.15 -10.52 -43.55
C VAL A 666 12.98 -10.54 -44.53
N SER A 667 12.96 -11.52 -45.45
CA SER A 667 11.89 -11.61 -46.45
C SER A 667 10.56 -12.02 -45.81
N SER A 668 9.46 -11.41 -46.28
CA SER A 668 8.10 -11.80 -45.87
C SER A 668 7.65 -13.15 -46.45
N THR A 669 8.45 -13.79 -47.30
CA THR A 669 8.21 -15.12 -47.89
C THR A 669 9.23 -16.17 -47.41
N ASP A 670 9.91 -15.94 -46.29
CA ASP A 670 10.90 -16.88 -45.75
C ASP A 670 10.23 -18.06 -45.02
N ASP A 671 10.47 -19.29 -45.49
CA ASP A 671 9.91 -20.53 -44.93
C ASP A 671 10.26 -20.78 -43.45
N ARG A 672 11.32 -20.15 -42.94
CA ARG A 672 11.77 -20.29 -41.55
C ARG A 672 10.91 -19.46 -40.57
N LEU A 673 10.11 -18.52 -41.07
CA LEU A 673 9.23 -17.70 -40.24
C LEU A 673 8.07 -18.49 -39.65
N LEU A 674 7.63 -18.08 -38.45
CA LEU A 674 6.52 -18.72 -37.75
C LEU A 674 5.24 -18.71 -38.60
N GLY A 675 4.76 -19.91 -38.93
CA GLY A 675 3.55 -20.11 -39.75
C GLY A 675 3.77 -19.97 -41.27
N ALA A 676 5.01 -19.88 -41.76
CA ALA A 676 5.29 -19.91 -43.19
C ALA A 676 5.18 -21.33 -43.76
N ASN A 677 5.86 -22.29 -43.13
CA ASN A 677 5.89 -23.69 -43.56
C ASN A 677 5.29 -24.65 -42.51
N PRO A 678 4.13 -25.29 -42.77
CA PRO A 678 3.47 -26.20 -41.83
C PRO A 678 4.27 -27.46 -41.44
N PHE A 679 5.31 -27.81 -42.21
CA PHE A 679 6.15 -28.98 -41.96
C PHE A 679 7.38 -28.65 -41.08
N ILE A 680 7.66 -27.37 -40.81
CA ILE A 680 8.78 -26.94 -39.98
C ILE A 680 8.29 -26.62 -38.56
N ASN A 681 8.56 -27.53 -37.61
CA ASN A 681 8.25 -27.32 -36.19
C ASN A 681 9.23 -26.35 -35.49
N VAL A 682 10.44 -26.15 -36.03
CA VAL A 682 11.46 -25.22 -35.50
C VAL A 682 11.37 -23.88 -36.23
N ALA A 683 10.38 -23.07 -35.85
CA ALA A 683 10.22 -21.72 -36.39
C ALA A 683 11.29 -20.77 -35.82
N ALA A 684 11.97 -20.04 -36.70
CA ALA A 684 13.02 -19.10 -36.32
C ALA A 684 12.47 -17.67 -36.12
N SER A 685 13.05 -16.96 -35.15
CA SER A 685 12.84 -15.52 -34.99
C SER A 685 13.43 -14.74 -36.18
N PRO A 686 12.77 -13.70 -36.72
CA PRO A 686 13.39 -12.82 -37.71
C PRO A 686 14.71 -12.18 -37.24
N PHE A 687 14.87 -11.93 -35.94
CA PHE A 687 16.12 -11.40 -35.37
C PHE A 687 17.29 -12.39 -35.48
N VAL A 688 16.98 -13.70 -35.43
CA VAL A 688 17.93 -14.80 -35.59
C VAL A 688 18.17 -15.10 -37.07
N ILE A 689 17.12 -15.01 -37.91
CA ILE A 689 17.25 -15.13 -39.37
C ILE A 689 18.21 -14.06 -39.90
N ALA A 690 18.00 -12.78 -39.58
CA ALA A 690 18.88 -11.70 -40.00
C ALA A 690 20.34 -11.88 -39.51
N ALA A 691 20.54 -12.41 -38.30
CA ALA A 691 21.88 -12.73 -37.79
C ALA A 691 22.56 -13.87 -38.57
N LYS A 692 21.82 -14.92 -38.91
CA LYS A 692 22.32 -16.09 -39.66
C LYS A 692 22.59 -15.76 -41.13
N ASP A 693 21.70 -15.02 -41.76
CA ASP A 693 21.78 -14.59 -43.16
C ASP A 693 22.91 -13.58 -43.39
N ALA A 694 23.29 -12.85 -42.33
CA ALA A 694 24.48 -12.00 -42.31
C ALA A 694 25.80 -12.78 -42.24
N GLY A 695 25.80 -14.09 -41.98
CA GLY A 695 27.03 -14.84 -41.72
C GLY A 695 27.75 -14.42 -40.43
N LEU A 696 27.01 -13.90 -39.43
CA LEU A 696 27.56 -13.47 -38.14
C LEU A 696 27.62 -14.66 -37.17
N ASP A 697 28.69 -15.46 -37.29
CA ASP A 697 28.89 -16.70 -36.51
C ASP A 697 28.68 -16.49 -35.00
N GLY A 698 27.73 -17.22 -34.43
CA GLY A 698 27.39 -17.19 -33.01
C GLY A 698 26.47 -16.03 -32.58
N TYR A 699 26.29 -14.99 -33.39
CA TYR A 699 25.34 -13.91 -33.09
C TYR A 699 23.88 -14.38 -33.20
N ASP A 700 23.62 -15.34 -34.10
CA ASP A 700 22.37 -16.11 -34.19
C ASP A 700 22.01 -16.81 -32.86
N SER A 701 23.01 -17.48 -32.26
CA SER A 701 22.88 -18.21 -31.01
C SER A 701 22.78 -17.27 -29.81
N PHE A 702 23.48 -16.13 -29.84
CA PHE A 702 23.27 -15.05 -28.87
C PHE A 702 21.83 -14.54 -28.92
N MET A 703 21.27 -14.26 -30.10
CA MET A 703 19.88 -13.78 -30.21
C MET A 703 18.87 -14.83 -29.73
N ASN A 704 19.06 -16.13 -30.02
CA ASN A 704 18.22 -17.17 -29.42
C ASN A 704 18.35 -17.24 -27.88
N PHE A 705 19.56 -17.10 -27.32
CA PHE A 705 19.74 -17.04 -25.86
C PHE A 705 18.99 -15.86 -25.23
N ILE A 706 19.01 -14.69 -25.86
CA ILE A 706 18.23 -13.51 -25.45
C ILE A 706 16.72 -13.80 -25.49
N ILE A 707 16.23 -14.53 -26.50
CA ILE A 707 14.82 -14.95 -26.58
C ILE A 707 14.46 -15.85 -25.40
N LEU A 708 15.29 -16.85 -25.06
CA LEU A 708 15.05 -17.72 -23.90
C LEU A 708 15.00 -16.96 -22.57
N VAL A 709 15.89 -15.97 -22.36
CA VAL A 709 15.83 -15.09 -21.18
C VAL A 709 14.55 -14.25 -21.17
N SER A 710 14.10 -13.78 -22.34
CA SER A 710 12.86 -13.01 -22.49
C SER A 710 11.62 -13.85 -22.17
N VAL A 711 11.62 -15.10 -22.61
CA VAL A 711 10.55 -16.09 -22.36
C VAL A 711 10.40 -16.39 -20.87
N ILE A 712 11.51 -16.60 -20.15
CA ILE A 712 11.49 -16.77 -18.68
C ILE A 712 10.93 -15.51 -18.00
N SER A 713 11.32 -14.33 -18.47
CA SER A 713 10.88 -13.03 -17.96
C SER A 713 9.36 -12.80 -18.13
N ILE A 714 8.79 -13.03 -19.32
CA ILE A 714 7.35 -12.86 -19.53
C ILE A 714 6.54 -13.96 -18.84
N GLY A 715 7.01 -15.22 -18.84
CA GLY A 715 6.37 -16.30 -18.07
C GLY A 715 6.31 -15.99 -16.57
N ASN A 716 7.40 -15.47 -16.00
CA ASN A 716 7.47 -14.99 -14.63
C ASN A 716 6.56 -13.78 -14.37
N SER A 717 6.44 -12.86 -15.34
CA SER A 717 5.50 -11.73 -15.31
C SER A 717 4.03 -12.18 -15.34
N GLY A 718 3.71 -13.28 -16.05
CA GLY A 718 2.40 -13.92 -16.00
C GLY A 718 2.06 -14.49 -14.62
N VAL A 719 3.01 -15.18 -13.98
CA VAL A 719 2.82 -15.66 -12.60
C VAL A 719 2.67 -14.49 -11.63
N TYR A 720 3.49 -13.44 -11.76
CA TYR A 720 3.41 -12.23 -10.93
C TYR A 720 2.05 -11.53 -11.07
N GLY A 721 1.59 -11.28 -12.30
CA GLY A 721 0.38 -10.53 -12.60
C GLY A 721 -0.90 -11.30 -12.29
N GLY A 722 -1.04 -12.50 -12.86
CA GLY A 722 -2.23 -13.34 -12.68
C GLY A 722 -2.51 -13.69 -11.22
N SER A 723 -1.46 -13.97 -10.43
CA SER A 723 -1.63 -14.34 -9.02
C SER A 723 -2.12 -13.17 -8.16
N ARG A 724 -1.69 -11.94 -8.44
CA ARG A 724 -2.14 -10.71 -7.76
C ARG A 724 -3.58 -10.36 -8.08
N THR A 725 -3.95 -10.39 -9.36
CA THR A 725 -5.34 -10.12 -9.76
C THR A 725 -6.29 -11.17 -9.19
N LEU A 726 -5.90 -12.46 -9.16
CA LEU A 726 -6.68 -13.53 -8.53
C LEU A 726 -6.84 -13.34 -7.02
N THR A 727 -5.79 -12.92 -6.30
CA THR A 727 -5.87 -12.58 -4.87
C THR A 727 -6.76 -11.37 -4.61
N ALA A 728 -6.66 -10.29 -5.39
CA ALA A 728 -7.51 -9.11 -5.21
C ALA A 728 -8.98 -9.37 -5.57
N LEU A 729 -9.25 -10.22 -6.57
CA LEU A 729 -10.60 -10.74 -6.84
C LEU A 729 -11.14 -11.49 -5.63
N ALA A 730 -10.32 -12.35 -4.99
CA ALA A 730 -10.73 -13.03 -3.77
C ALA A 730 -10.98 -12.06 -2.62
N GLU A 731 -10.13 -11.04 -2.45
CA GLU A 731 -10.30 -9.98 -1.45
C GLU A 731 -11.65 -9.29 -1.57
N GLN A 732 -12.05 -8.93 -2.80
CA GLN A 732 -13.35 -8.31 -3.13
C GLN A 732 -14.53 -9.29 -3.19
N GLY A 733 -14.30 -10.59 -2.93
CA GLY A 733 -15.33 -11.63 -2.90
C GLY A 733 -15.75 -12.17 -4.27
N TYR A 734 -14.99 -11.88 -5.32
CA TYR A 734 -15.17 -12.35 -6.69
C TYR A 734 -14.45 -13.68 -7.01
N ALA A 735 -13.62 -14.18 -6.10
CA ALA A 735 -12.96 -15.48 -6.18
C ALA A 735 -12.94 -16.19 -4.79
N PRO A 736 -12.70 -17.52 -4.75
CA PRO A 736 -12.70 -18.30 -3.49
C PRO A 736 -11.74 -17.78 -2.42
N ARG A 737 -12.15 -17.88 -1.14
CA ARG A 737 -11.44 -17.29 0.02
C ARG A 737 -10.00 -17.81 0.23
N CYS A 738 -9.64 -18.98 -0.30
CA CYS A 738 -8.29 -19.52 -0.24
C CYS A 738 -7.25 -18.63 -0.95
N PHE A 739 -7.64 -17.93 -2.02
CA PHE A 739 -6.76 -17.03 -2.76
C PHE A 739 -6.46 -15.71 -2.02
N LYS A 740 -7.11 -15.43 -0.88
CA LYS A 740 -6.69 -14.35 0.05
C LYS A 740 -5.44 -14.69 0.88
N TYR A 741 -4.81 -15.84 0.65
CA TYR A 741 -3.63 -16.26 1.42
C TYR A 741 -2.37 -15.56 0.90
N ILE A 742 -1.81 -14.68 1.74
CA ILE A 742 -0.50 -14.06 1.54
C ILE A 742 0.41 -14.52 2.69
N ASP A 743 1.61 -14.97 2.35
CA ASP A 743 2.60 -15.46 3.30
C ASP A 743 3.55 -14.38 3.83
N ARG A 744 4.50 -14.76 4.70
CA ARG A 744 5.49 -13.84 5.30
C ARG A 744 6.43 -13.19 4.27
N SER A 745 6.73 -13.83 3.13
CA SER A 745 7.47 -13.18 2.02
C SER A 745 6.60 -12.20 1.21
N GLY A 746 5.28 -12.27 1.33
CA GLY A 746 4.34 -11.54 0.47
C GLY A 746 4.01 -12.28 -0.82
N ARG A 747 4.19 -13.61 -0.87
CA ARG A 747 3.74 -14.44 -2.00
C ARG A 747 2.23 -14.72 -1.82
N PRO A 748 1.39 -14.47 -2.84
CA PRO A 748 -0.02 -14.89 -2.84
C PRO A 748 -0.12 -16.41 -3.14
N LEU A 749 0.36 -17.24 -2.22
CA LEU A 749 0.82 -18.61 -2.45
C LEU A 749 -0.16 -19.48 -3.26
N TRP A 750 -1.42 -19.56 -2.86
CA TRP A 750 -2.42 -20.37 -3.59
C TRP A 750 -2.73 -19.84 -4.99
N SER A 751 -2.69 -18.52 -5.17
CA SER A 751 -2.89 -17.88 -6.47
C SER A 751 -1.68 -18.10 -7.38
N THR A 752 -0.47 -18.04 -6.83
CA THR A 752 0.80 -18.38 -7.52
C THR A 752 0.78 -19.83 -7.99
N ILE A 753 0.40 -20.78 -7.12
CA ILE A 753 0.25 -22.20 -7.47
C ILE A 753 -0.80 -22.40 -8.57
N ALA A 754 -1.95 -21.72 -8.49
CA ALA A 754 -3.00 -21.83 -9.50
C ALA A 754 -2.52 -21.38 -10.90
N ILE A 755 -1.81 -20.25 -11.00
CA ILE A 755 -1.26 -19.80 -12.30
C ILE A 755 -0.16 -20.74 -12.80
N LEU A 756 0.73 -21.23 -11.92
CA LEU A 756 1.78 -22.19 -12.30
C LEU A 756 1.21 -23.50 -12.88
N ILE A 757 0.08 -23.98 -12.37
CA ILE A 757 -0.62 -25.17 -12.90
C ILE A 757 -1.10 -24.95 -14.35
N PHE A 758 -1.50 -23.74 -14.74
CA PHE A 758 -1.83 -23.45 -16.14
C PHE A 758 -0.62 -23.54 -17.08
N GLY A 759 0.61 -23.43 -16.56
CA GLY A 759 1.83 -23.70 -17.34
C GLY A 759 1.88 -25.12 -17.92
N CYS A 760 1.20 -26.09 -17.29
CA CYS A 760 1.07 -27.45 -17.82
C CYS A 760 0.29 -27.53 -19.14
N LEU A 761 -0.46 -26.49 -19.53
CA LEU A 761 -1.08 -26.43 -20.86
C LEU A 761 -0.05 -26.37 -22.00
N GLY A 762 1.21 -26.03 -21.72
CA GLY A 762 2.30 -26.12 -22.70
C GLY A 762 2.47 -27.54 -23.26
N TYR A 763 2.20 -28.59 -22.47
CA TYR A 763 2.30 -29.99 -22.89
C TYR A 763 1.27 -30.41 -23.95
N VAL A 764 0.27 -29.58 -24.30
CA VAL A 764 -0.62 -29.82 -25.45
C VAL A 764 0.18 -29.88 -26.77
N THR A 765 1.38 -29.28 -26.81
CA THR A 765 2.33 -29.41 -27.93
C THR A 765 2.91 -30.81 -28.14
N LEU A 766 2.64 -31.77 -27.25
CA LEU A 766 2.95 -33.19 -27.46
C LEU A 766 1.88 -33.91 -28.30
N SER A 767 0.68 -33.32 -28.41
CA SER A 767 -0.48 -33.83 -29.17
C SER A 767 -0.84 -32.99 -30.40
N SER A 768 -0.17 -31.85 -30.62
CA SER A 768 -0.47 -30.88 -31.68
C SER A 768 0.78 -30.04 -31.98
N SER A 769 0.93 -29.51 -33.19
CA SER A 769 2.15 -28.76 -33.55
C SER A 769 2.29 -27.47 -32.74
N GLY A 770 3.53 -27.14 -32.37
CA GLY A 770 3.87 -25.95 -31.58
C GLY A 770 3.25 -24.65 -32.10
N PRO A 771 3.35 -24.34 -33.41
CA PRO A 771 2.72 -23.16 -34.01
C PRO A 771 1.20 -23.11 -33.87
N VAL A 772 0.48 -24.24 -33.93
CA VAL A 772 -0.98 -24.27 -33.76
C VAL A 772 -1.37 -23.98 -32.32
N VAL A 773 -0.68 -24.55 -31.34
CA VAL A 773 -0.91 -24.25 -29.91
C VAL A 773 -0.57 -22.78 -29.63
N PHE A 774 0.55 -22.29 -30.16
CA PHE A 774 0.94 -20.87 -30.06
C PHE A 774 -0.16 -19.95 -30.62
N ASP A 775 -0.74 -20.23 -31.79
CA ASP A 775 -1.81 -19.42 -32.38
C ASP A 775 -3.01 -19.25 -31.44
N TRP A 776 -3.51 -20.35 -30.88
CA TRP A 776 -4.68 -20.36 -29.99
C TRP A 776 -4.42 -19.54 -28.72
N LEU A 777 -3.25 -19.73 -28.09
CA LEU A 777 -2.87 -19.01 -26.88
C LEU A 777 -2.61 -17.52 -27.18
N GLN A 778 -1.96 -17.19 -28.30
CA GLN A 778 -1.67 -15.82 -28.73
C GLN A 778 -2.96 -15.04 -29.01
N ALA A 779 -3.93 -15.65 -29.70
CA ALA A 779 -5.21 -15.00 -29.98
C ALA A 779 -6.00 -14.71 -28.70
N LEU A 780 -6.12 -15.70 -27.80
CA LEU A 780 -6.81 -15.51 -26.51
C LEU A 780 -6.15 -14.41 -25.69
N SER A 781 -4.83 -14.40 -25.54
CA SER A 781 -4.11 -13.34 -24.82
C SER A 781 -4.22 -11.97 -25.49
N GLY A 782 -4.14 -11.90 -26.81
CA GLY A 782 -4.18 -10.63 -27.57
C GLY A 782 -5.54 -9.95 -27.51
N LEU A 783 -6.64 -10.71 -27.65
CA LEU A 783 -7.99 -10.17 -27.49
C LEU A 783 -8.30 -9.82 -26.02
N ALA A 784 -7.84 -10.63 -25.06
CA ALA A 784 -8.02 -10.31 -23.64
C ALA A 784 -7.36 -8.97 -23.28
N ALA A 785 -6.16 -8.67 -23.82
CA ALA A 785 -5.50 -7.39 -23.68
C ALA A 785 -6.32 -6.23 -24.28
N LEU A 786 -6.94 -6.41 -25.46
CA LEU A 786 -7.81 -5.40 -26.08
C LEU A 786 -9.02 -5.06 -25.20
N PHE A 787 -9.72 -6.04 -24.61
CA PHE A 787 -10.82 -5.78 -23.69
C PHE A 787 -10.36 -5.07 -22.41
N THR A 788 -9.24 -5.53 -21.84
CA THR A 788 -8.57 -4.88 -20.70
C THR A 788 -8.29 -3.40 -20.96
N TRP A 789 -7.64 -3.08 -22.09
CA TRP A 789 -7.29 -1.71 -22.46
C TRP A 789 -8.51 -0.85 -22.81
N GLY A 790 -9.53 -1.43 -23.45
CA GLY A 790 -10.79 -0.75 -23.74
C GLY A 790 -11.52 -0.35 -22.46
N SER A 791 -11.52 -1.24 -21.47
CA SER A 791 -12.05 -0.96 -20.14
C SER A 791 -11.28 0.13 -19.40
N ILE A 792 -9.94 0.17 -19.50
CA ILE A 792 -9.13 1.26 -18.93
C ILE A 792 -9.51 2.60 -19.55
N CYS A 793 -9.60 2.69 -20.89
CA CYS A 793 -10.01 3.91 -21.58
C CYS A 793 -11.43 4.35 -21.19
N LEU A 794 -12.40 3.42 -21.15
CA LEU A 794 -13.77 3.72 -20.75
C LEU A 794 -13.87 4.17 -19.28
N ALA A 795 -13.13 3.51 -18.38
CA ALA A 795 -13.06 3.90 -16.97
C ALA A 795 -12.47 5.31 -16.80
N HIS A 796 -11.43 5.68 -17.55
CA HIS A 796 -10.85 7.03 -17.51
C HIS A 796 -11.80 8.11 -18.08
N ILE A 797 -12.48 7.83 -19.20
CA ILE A 797 -13.52 8.71 -19.76
C ILE A 797 -14.63 8.96 -18.70
N ARG A 798 -15.09 7.90 -18.04
CA ARG A 798 -16.17 7.98 -17.05
C ARG A 798 -15.73 8.61 -15.72
N PHE A 799 -14.51 8.34 -15.25
CA PHE A 799 -13.88 9.05 -14.14
C PHE A 799 -13.85 10.55 -14.40
N ARG A 800 -13.33 11.00 -15.56
CA ARG A 800 -13.27 12.43 -15.91
C ARG A 800 -14.64 13.09 -16.05
N ALA A 801 -15.66 12.33 -16.48
CA ALA A 801 -17.04 12.81 -16.52
C ALA A 801 -17.64 12.97 -15.11
N ALA A 802 -17.45 11.99 -14.22
CA ALA A 802 -17.90 12.05 -12.83
C ALA A 802 -17.15 13.13 -12.02
N TRP A 803 -15.84 13.28 -12.24
CA TRP A 803 -15.00 14.30 -11.62
C TRP A 803 -15.56 15.71 -11.84
N LYS A 804 -15.93 16.02 -13.09
CA LYS A 804 -16.59 17.27 -13.45
C LYS A 804 -18.02 17.37 -12.90
N TYR A 805 -18.76 16.27 -12.85
CA TYR A 805 -20.13 16.24 -12.32
C TYR A 805 -20.19 16.59 -10.83
N HIS A 806 -19.25 16.09 -10.04
CA HIS A 806 -19.09 16.40 -8.61
C HIS A 806 -18.34 17.73 -8.35
N GLY A 807 -18.09 18.53 -9.39
CA GLY A 807 -17.59 19.90 -9.27
C GLY A 807 -16.07 20.07 -9.11
N HIS A 808 -15.28 18.99 -9.16
CA HIS A 808 -13.82 19.10 -9.03
C HIS A 808 -13.14 19.69 -10.27
N SER A 809 -12.03 20.39 -10.06
CA SER A 809 -11.18 20.91 -11.13
C SER A 809 -10.26 19.84 -11.71
N LEU A 810 -9.81 20.02 -12.95
CA LEU A 810 -8.74 19.21 -13.51
C LEU A 810 -7.38 19.48 -12.84
N ASP A 811 -7.21 20.56 -12.09
CA ASP A 811 -5.96 20.87 -11.38
C ASP A 811 -5.79 20.12 -10.06
N ASP A 812 -6.90 19.58 -9.54
CA ASP A 812 -7.00 18.66 -8.39
C ASP A 812 -6.54 17.23 -8.74
N ILE A 813 -5.98 17.05 -9.94
CA ILE A 813 -5.40 15.80 -10.45
C ILE A 813 -3.87 15.93 -10.52
N PRO A 814 -3.08 15.13 -9.77
CA PRO A 814 -1.62 15.25 -9.69
C PRO A 814 -0.87 14.97 -11.00
N PHE A 815 -1.31 13.95 -11.73
CA PHE A 815 -0.72 13.49 -12.98
C PHE A 815 -1.82 13.40 -14.04
N LYS A 816 -1.69 14.19 -15.11
CA LYS A 816 -2.69 14.28 -16.17
C LYS A 816 -2.23 13.50 -17.40
N ALA A 817 -3.11 12.68 -17.97
CA ALA A 817 -2.89 12.04 -19.27
C ALA A 817 -2.64 13.11 -20.36
N VAL A 818 -1.60 12.92 -21.19
CA VAL A 818 -1.11 13.92 -22.17
C VAL A 818 -2.21 14.46 -23.09
N PHE A 819 -3.04 13.56 -23.63
CA PHE A 819 -4.19 13.92 -24.49
C PHE A 819 -5.53 13.90 -23.74
N GLY A 820 -5.50 13.79 -22.40
CA GLY A 820 -6.68 13.75 -21.54
C GLY A 820 -7.72 12.73 -21.98
N VAL A 821 -8.99 13.15 -21.98
CA VAL A 821 -10.14 12.31 -22.38
C VAL A 821 -10.14 12.00 -23.88
N TYR A 822 -9.62 12.91 -24.72
CA TYR A 822 -9.52 12.69 -26.17
C TYR A 822 -8.60 11.53 -26.52
N GLY A 823 -7.49 11.38 -25.77
CA GLY A 823 -6.59 10.23 -25.89
C GLY A 823 -7.28 8.91 -25.61
N SER A 824 -8.09 8.85 -24.54
CA SER A 824 -8.88 7.65 -24.21
C SER A 824 -9.98 7.36 -25.23
N TRP A 825 -10.61 8.38 -25.81
CA TRP A 825 -11.55 8.17 -26.94
C TRP A 825 -10.84 7.62 -28.17
N ALA A 826 -9.69 8.18 -28.55
CA ALA A 826 -8.89 7.65 -29.66
C ALA A 826 -8.47 6.18 -29.43
N GLY A 827 -7.98 5.87 -28.23
CA GLY A 827 -7.64 4.50 -27.83
C GLY A 827 -8.85 3.56 -27.88
N LEU A 828 -10.01 3.96 -27.34
CA LEU A 828 -11.23 3.16 -27.34
C LEU A 828 -11.77 2.92 -28.76
N ILE A 829 -11.73 3.93 -29.63
CA ILE A 829 -12.14 3.82 -31.04
C ILE A 829 -11.20 2.87 -31.80
N LEU A 830 -9.88 2.97 -31.60
CA LEU A 830 -8.92 2.06 -32.22
C LEU A 830 -9.14 0.61 -31.76
N ILE A 831 -9.44 0.37 -30.48
CA ILE A 831 -9.77 -0.98 -29.96
C ILE A 831 -11.03 -1.54 -30.63
N VAL A 832 -12.08 -0.72 -30.81
CA VAL A 832 -13.28 -1.15 -31.54
C VAL A 832 -12.99 -1.46 -33.01
N LEU A 833 -12.16 -0.65 -33.68
CA LEU A 833 -11.74 -0.89 -35.06
C LEU A 833 -10.89 -2.18 -35.20
N VAL A 834 -9.99 -2.46 -34.25
CA VAL A 834 -9.21 -3.70 -34.21
C VAL A 834 -10.10 -4.91 -33.95
N LEU A 835 -11.11 -4.82 -33.08
CA LEU A 835 -12.08 -5.91 -32.88
C LEU A 835 -12.90 -6.17 -34.15
N ILE A 836 -13.28 -5.13 -34.90
CA ILE A 836 -13.96 -5.28 -36.21
C ILE A 836 -13.02 -5.92 -37.25
N ALA A 837 -11.76 -5.49 -37.32
CA ALA A 837 -10.75 -6.07 -38.22
C ALA A 837 -10.48 -7.56 -37.89
N GLN A 838 -10.39 -7.89 -36.60
CA GLN A 838 -10.19 -9.26 -36.13
C GLN A 838 -11.43 -10.13 -36.40
N PHE A 839 -12.64 -9.60 -36.23
CA PHE A 839 -13.89 -10.30 -36.59
C PHE A 839 -13.96 -10.59 -38.10
N TYR A 840 -13.51 -9.65 -38.94
CA TYR A 840 -13.37 -9.89 -40.39
C TYR A 840 -12.38 -11.02 -40.70
N THR A 841 -11.21 -11.06 -40.06
CA THR A 841 -10.24 -12.16 -40.26
C THR A 841 -10.68 -13.49 -39.62
N ALA A 842 -11.54 -13.47 -38.60
CA ALA A 842 -12.13 -14.66 -38.00
C ALA A 842 -13.19 -15.29 -38.93
N LEU A 843 -14.00 -14.46 -39.61
CA LEU A 843 -14.95 -14.92 -40.62
C LEU A 843 -14.26 -15.30 -41.94
N TYR A 844 -13.16 -14.65 -42.29
CA TYR A 844 -12.42 -14.87 -43.53
C TYR A 844 -10.93 -15.03 -43.21
N PRO A 845 -10.46 -16.22 -42.79
CA PRO A 845 -9.04 -16.47 -42.49
C PRO A 845 -8.15 -16.35 -43.74
N LEU A 846 -6.86 -16.11 -43.55
CA LEU A 846 -5.86 -16.13 -44.63
C LEU A 846 -5.79 -17.53 -45.29
N GLY A 847 -5.39 -17.59 -46.55
CA GLY A 847 -5.30 -18.84 -47.34
C GLY A 847 -6.62 -19.35 -47.95
N ASN A 848 -7.78 -19.08 -47.36
CA ASN A 848 -9.07 -19.66 -47.81
C ASN A 848 -9.72 -18.98 -49.05
N ASP A 849 -8.96 -18.39 -49.99
CA ASP A 849 -9.48 -17.75 -51.23
C ASP A 849 -10.61 -16.70 -51.05
N GLY A 850 -10.78 -16.15 -49.85
CA GLY A 850 -11.92 -15.27 -49.53
C GLY A 850 -13.24 -16.01 -49.22
N LYS A 851 -13.23 -17.34 -49.13
CA LYS A 851 -14.31 -18.16 -48.58
C LYS A 851 -14.44 -17.92 -47.07
N ILE A 852 -15.63 -18.18 -46.54
CA ILE A 852 -15.91 -18.12 -45.10
C ILE A 852 -15.12 -19.25 -44.39
N GLY A 853 -14.52 -18.93 -43.24
CA GLY A 853 -13.80 -19.87 -42.40
C GLY A 853 -14.68 -20.92 -41.72
N THR A 854 -14.05 -21.92 -41.14
CA THR A 854 -14.72 -22.92 -40.30
C THR A 854 -15.11 -22.34 -38.94
N ALA A 855 -15.93 -23.07 -38.17
CA ALA A 855 -16.17 -22.74 -36.77
C ALA A 855 -14.86 -22.77 -35.94
N GLU A 856 -13.91 -23.64 -36.30
CA GLU A 856 -12.60 -23.69 -35.66
C GLU A 856 -11.82 -22.38 -35.91
N ASP A 857 -11.73 -21.92 -37.16
CA ASP A 857 -11.09 -20.65 -37.52
C ASP A 857 -11.68 -19.47 -36.74
N PHE A 858 -13.01 -19.41 -36.65
CA PHE A 858 -13.70 -18.34 -35.93
C PHE A 858 -13.38 -18.34 -34.43
N PHE A 859 -13.45 -19.49 -33.75
CA PHE A 859 -13.12 -19.55 -32.33
C PHE A 859 -11.61 -19.38 -32.10
N LYS A 860 -10.75 -19.94 -32.95
CA LYS A 860 -9.28 -19.75 -32.91
C LYS A 860 -8.90 -18.27 -32.96
N ALA A 861 -9.64 -17.46 -33.73
CA ALA A 861 -9.42 -16.02 -33.85
C ALA A 861 -10.20 -15.15 -32.83
N TYR A 862 -11.30 -15.63 -32.24
CA TYR A 862 -12.28 -14.77 -31.55
C TYR A 862 -12.85 -15.28 -30.21
N LEU A 863 -12.39 -16.43 -29.68
CA LEU A 863 -12.91 -17.07 -28.45
C LEU A 863 -12.98 -16.16 -27.22
N ALA A 864 -12.11 -15.16 -27.09
CA ALA A 864 -12.09 -14.26 -25.94
C ALA A 864 -13.40 -13.44 -25.78
N LEU A 865 -14.08 -13.05 -26.87
CA LEU A 865 -15.32 -12.28 -26.75
C LEU A 865 -16.47 -13.10 -26.11
N PRO A 866 -16.81 -14.32 -26.58
CA PRO A 866 -17.74 -15.20 -25.88
C PRO A 866 -17.40 -15.43 -24.41
N VAL A 867 -16.11 -15.59 -24.07
CA VAL A 867 -15.67 -15.77 -22.68
C VAL A 867 -15.94 -14.52 -21.84
N VAL A 868 -15.56 -13.32 -22.32
CA VAL A 868 -15.83 -12.05 -21.63
C VAL A 868 -17.33 -11.82 -21.45
N ILE A 869 -18.15 -12.10 -22.46
CA ILE A 869 -19.61 -12.00 -22.38
C ILE A 869 -20.17 -12.98 -21.33
N ALA A 870 -19.71 -14.23 -21.30
CA ALA A 870 -20.15 -15.22 -20.33
C ALA A 870 -19.82 -14.77 -18.89
N PHE A 871 -18.59 -14.32 -18.62
CA PHE A 871 -18.22 -13.78 -17.32
C PHE A 871 -19.02 -12.52 -16.94
N TRP A 872 -19.33 -11.63 -17.89
CA TRP A 872 -20.16 -10.45 -17.64
C TRP A 872 -21.61 -10.83 -17.26
N ILE A 873 -22.21 -11.78 -17.97
CA ILE A 873 -23.54 -12.32 -17.66
C ILE A 873 -23.55 -13.00 -16.28
N CYS A 874 -22.55 -13.81 -15.96
CA CYS A 874 -22.42 -14.42 -14.62
C CYS A 874 -22.24 -13.37 -13.51
N GLY A 875 -21.44 -12.33 -13.75
CA GLY A 875 -21.28 -11.19 -12.84
C GLY A 875 -22.60 -10.47 -12.59
N PHE A 876 -23.37 -10.22 -13.65
CA PHE A 876 -24.66 -9.55 -13.58
C PHE A 876 -25.72 -10.40 -12.85
N ALA A 877 -25.79 -11.70 -13.13
CA ALA A 877 -26.69 -12.62 -12.44
C ALA A 877 -26.39 -12.70 -10.92
N TRP A 878 -25.11 -12.62 -10.54
CA TRP A 878 -24.65 -12.66 -9.15
C TRP A 878 -24.85 -11.33 -8.42
N LYS A 879 -24.30 -10.22 -8.93
CA LYS A 879 -24.34 -8.90 -8.26
C LYS A 879 -25.68 -8.19 -8.43
N ARG A 880 -26.40 -8.40 -9.54
CA ARG A 880 -27.66 -7.72 -9.92
C ARG A 880 -27.56 -6.19 -9.98
N THR A 881 -26.34 -5.68 -10.10
CA THR A 881 -26.01 -4.26 -10.29
C THR A 881 -25.48 -4.05 -11.71
N GLY A 882 -26.08 -3.11 -12.44
CA GLY A 882 -25.64 -2.73 -13.78
C GLY A 882 -24.82 -1.44 -13.81
N TRP A 883 -24.84 -0.81 -14.98
CA TRP A 883 -24.16 0.43 -15.33
C TRP A 883 -24.47 1.56 -14.33
N LEU A 884 -23.44 2.02 -13.61
CA LEU A 884 -23.53 3.12 -12.65
C LEU A 884 -23.92 4.43 -13.37
N LYS A 885 -24.65 5.36 -12.74
CA LYS A 885 -24.82 6.73 -13.27
C LYS A 885 -23.65 7.62 -12.82
N LEU A 886 -23.51 8.81 -13.41
CA LEU A 886 -22.47 9.77 -12.97
C LEU A 886 -22.69 10.26 -11.53
N SER A 887 -23.94 10.32 -11.07
CA SER A 887 -24.34 10.58 -9.69
C SER A 887 -23.92 9.48 -8.70
N ASP A 888 -23.78 8.25 -9.18
CA ASP A 888 -23.61 7.05 -8.37
C ASP A 888 -22.12 6.62 -8.30
N ILE A 889 -21.25 7.31 -9.06
CA ILE A 889 -19.81 7.11 -9.04
C ILE A 889 -19.23 7.90 -7.86
N ASP A 890 -18.71 7.17 -6.89
CA ASP A 890 -17.84 7.68 -5.84
C ASP A 890 -16.47 8.11 -6.43
N VAL A 891 -16.07 9.36 -6.22
CA VAL A 891 -14.77 9.92 -6.64
C VAL A 891 -13.83 10.29 -5.47
N ASP A 892 -14.25 10.07 -4.22
CA ASP A 892 -13.52 10.55 -3.03
C ASP A 892 -12.97 9.40 -2.18
N SER A 893 -13.72 8.31 -1.97
CA SER A 893 -13.27 7.20 -1.12
C SER A 893 -12.00 6.56 -1.66
N GLY A 894 -10.97 6.40 -0.82
CA GLY A 894 -9.70 5.81 -1.26
C GLY A 894 -8.93 6.62 -2.31
N ARG A 895 -9.28 7.89 -2.52
CA ARG A 895 -8.37 8.87 -3.15
C ARG A 895 -7.12 8.98 -2.27
N ARG A 896 -5.93 8.96 -2.87
CA ARG A 896 -4.70 9.16 -2.10
C ARG A 896 -4.62 10.60 -1.59
N GLU A 897 -4.20 10.80 -0.34
CA GLU A 897 -3.69 12.11 0.08
C GLU A 897 -2.44 12.46 -0.72
N VAL A 898 -2.31 13.72 -1.14
CA VAL A 898 -1.24 14.17 -2.02
C VAL A 898 -0.67 15.50 -1.57
N ASP A 899 0.66 15.55 -1.54
CA ASP A 899 1.49 16.72 -1.27
C ASP A 899 1.36 17.74 -2.41
N TRP A 900 0.33 18.59 -2.29
CA TRP A 900 -0.02 19.61 -3.28
C TRP A 900 1.02 20.71 -3.40
N ASP A 901 1.70 21.08 -2.30
CA ASP A 901 2.75 22.10 -2.33
C ASP A 901 3.92 21.64 -3.20
N ARG A 902 4.42 20.41 -3.02
CA ARG A 902 5.48 19.87 -3.88
C ARG A 902 5.01 19.67 -5.32
N ILE A 903 3.76 19.27 -5.55
CA ILE A 903 3.20 19.16 -6.90
C ILE A 903 3.14 20.53 -7.58
N ASN A 904 2.68 21.56 -6.87
CA ASN A 904 2.52 22.90 -7.42
C ASN A 904 3.88 23.60 -7.62
N ALA A 905 4.84 23.39 -6.71
CA ALA A 905 6.23 23.78 -6.92
C ALA A 905 6.85 23.09 -8.15
N THR A 906 6.61 21.78 -8.32
CA THR A 906 7.08 21.02 -9.50
C THR A 906 6.42 21.53 -10.79
N LYS A 907 5.09 21.76 -10.78
CA LYS A 907 4.33 22.38 -11.89
C LYS A 907 4.91 23.75 -12.26
N ALA A 908 5.25 24.58 -11.28
CA ALA A 908 5.83 25.92 -11.49
C ALA A 908 7.26 25.85 -12.08
N GLU A 909 8.11 24.94 -11.57
CA GLU A 909 9.44 24.68 -12.12
C GLU A 909 9.36 24.25 -13.59
N ILE A 910 8.45 23.32 -13.92
CA ILE A 910 8.20 22.89 -15.31
C ILE A 910 7.64 24.04 -16.16
N ALA A 911 6.76 24.88 -15.62
CA ALA A 911 6.20 26.02 -16.36
C ALA A 911 7.29 27.04 -16.75
N ALA A 912 8.28 27.23 -15.89
CA ALA A 912 9.45 28.10 -16.12
C ALA A 912 10.51 27.49 -17.07
N TYR A 913 10.40 26.21 -17.46
CA TYR A 913 11.32 25.61 -18.43
C TYR A 913 11.09 26.16 -19.85
N PRO A 914 12.17 26.32 -20.66
CA PRO A 914 12.05 26.59 -22.10
C PRO A 914 11.20 25.53 -22.82
N ALA A 915 10.56 25.92 -23.92
CA ALA A 915 9.63 25.03 -24.64
C ALA A 915 10.22 23.66 -25.00
N TRP A 916 11.48 23.60 -25.44
CA TRP A 916 12.18 22.33 -25.70
C TRP A 916 12.34 21.47 -24.44
N LYS A 917 12.71 22.06 -23.30
CA LYS A 917 12.85 21.35 -22.01
C LYS A 917 11.49 20.94 -21.44
N ARG A 918 10.41 21.66 -21.75
CA ARG A 918 9.02 21.25 -21.45
C ARG A 918 8.57 20.06 -22.29
N ILE A 919 8.90 20.04 -23.59
CA ILE A 919 8.66 18.89 -24.48
C ILE A 919 9.48 17.69 -23.99
N LEU A 920 10.74 17.87 -23.63
CA LEU A 920 11.54 16.81 -22.99
C LEU A 920 10.86 16.32 -21.70
N TYR A 921 10.49 17.19 -20.77
CA TYR A 921 9.82 16.75 -19.53
C TYR A 921 8.45 16.05 -19.78
N LEU A 922 7.80 16.28 -20.92
CA LEU A 922 6.58 15.55 -21.30
C LEU A 922 6.90 14.13 -21.82
N LEU A 923 8.10 13.91 -22.37
CA LEU A 923 8.58 12.64 -22.94
C LEU A 923 9.55 11.86 -22.02
N PHE A 924 10.09 12.50 -20.98
CA PHE A 924 11.11 12.02 -20.04
C PHE A 924 10.79 12.46 -18.60
#